data_AF-A0A960K5W8-F1
#
_entry.id   AF-A0A960K5W8-F1
#
_cell.length_a   1.000
_cell.length_b   1.000
_cell.length_c   1.000
_cell.angle_alpha   90.00
_cell.angle_beta   90.00
_cell.angle_gamma   90.00
#
_symmetry.space_group_name_H-M   'P 1'
#
loop_
_entity.id
_entity.type
_entity.pdbx_description
1 polymer ?
#
loop_
_entity_poly.entity_id
_entity_poly.type
_entity_poly.pdbx_seq_one_letter_code
_entity_poly.pdbx_strand_id
1 'polypeptide(L)'
;DAFAINYGTGGIGAEILANRLETGPVYECVDCLYEEFFLTSWAVGDPAMVVDRPANFSATNPCDKTTLDPPPGSGIPECTPDPGRKATIAYYPDDPSNVYHSYLNDHVKFRNLHAGSDDHHIFHLHAHQWMRSPRDPNSTYLDSQTIGQGSSFTYEIAYEGSGNRNKTPGDSIFHCHFYPHFAQGMWSMWRVHDVLELGTELDDKGRPAVGSRALPDAEIWAGTPIPALVPLPNQPMAVLPAPVQIVNGQVDIIDPIPVLQARLDAGLKDFSFPGYPFYIPAIAGHRPPHPPLDTLHDGGLSRHVVSGPGLADSAETRLDFHKHILSMPAQSRAETGEPVELLAMDFHHNPTGYTQPLPNGSGSTANFALNKGEAKPGAPFADPCILDNGTVIPDSQVRNYKAADIQLDVVFNKSGWHFPQQRIITLLDDVIPTLNGTRPPEPFFFRANSGECIQFESTNLVPFEYELDDFQVRTPTDILGQHIHLVKFDVTSSDGGGNGFNYEDGTFSPEEVQSRIEAIRAYNGCDELPYDPPPSFECPVAEPHPIFGSGPDVNCNGYPDYLGAQTSVQRWWADPVLLSNNQDQTLRTVFTHDHFGPSTHQQVGLYAGLVVEPAGSTWVHNETGVVLGDGIREDGGPTSWQAVIQNGDQSHREFLIEFGDFQHAYKEEWQPVCPADDIGLASPQFAINPPGRLSHVPHFIYEKANPCPISGAAPPCPEAISADNVGTSVVNYRNEPVSMRVRDPSSNTQAPNTPGLQQPGDLSFAYMTRTDRLDPDYNTFPGLPEKGPYPPLTRGLVRGDPYTPVMRA
;
A
#
# COMPACT_ATOMS: atom_id res chain seq x y z
N ASP A 1 15.67 -3.13 12.32
CA ASP A 1 15.83 -4.49 11.76
C ASP A 1 15.79 -5.53 12.87
N ALA A 2 14.69 -6.27 12.94
CA ALA A 2 14.49 -7.34 13.92
C ALA A 2 13.99 -8.64 13.28
N PHE A 3 13.52 -8.59 12.02
CA PHE A 3 13.08 -9.74 11.26
C PHE A 3 13.84 -9.85 9.93
N ALA A 4 13.85 -11.05 9.36
CA ALA A 4 14.57 -11.35 8.14
C ALA A 4 13.90 -12.47 7.34
N ILE A 5 14.13 -12.48 6.03
CA ILE A 5 13.86 -13.62 5.15
C ILE A 5 15.21 -14.12 4.63
N ASN A 6 15.52 -15.40 4.82
CA ASN A 6 16.80 -16.01 4.43
C ASN A 6 18.03 -15.17 4.84
N TYR A 7 18.01 -14.64 6.07
CA TYR A 7 19.04 -13.76 6.66
C TYR A 7 19.13 -12.34 6.07
N GLY A 8 18.41 -12.03 4.98
CA GLY A 8 18.27 -10.67 4.48
C GLY A 8 17.26 -9.87 5.30
N THR A 9 17.62 -8.63 5.64
CA THR A 9 16.80 -7.65 6.37
C THR A 9 16.92 -6.27 5.72
N GLY A 10 15.82 -5.53 5.68
CA GLY A 10 15.77 -4.13 5.26
C GLY A 10 14.59 -3.44 5.94
N GLY A 11 14.76 -2.96 7.17
CA GLY A 11 13.69 -2.29 7.89
C GLY A 11 13.61 -0.79 7.59
N ILE A 12 12.40 -0.25 7.62
CA ILE A 12 12.12 1.16 7.31
C ILE A 12 12.98 2.15 8.12
N GLY A 13 13.20 1.87 9.42
CA GLY A 13 13.88 2.80 10.32
C GLY A 13 15.34 3.05 9.95
N ALA A 14 16.03 2.06 9.34
CA ALA A 14 17.40 2.24 8.90
C ALA A 14 17.47 3.18 7.68
N GLU A 15 16.52 3.03 6.75
CA GLU A 15 16.44 3.85 5.53
C GLU A 15 16.06 5.30 5.82
N ILE A 16 15.08 5.52 6.72
CA ILE A 16 14.74 6.87 7.19
C ILE A 16 15.97 7.51 7.82
N LEU A 17 16.63 6.83 8.77
CA LEU A 17 17.79 7.41 9.44
C LEU A 17 18.95 7.67 8.47
N ALA A 18 19.18 6.79 7.49
CA ALA A 18 20.20 6.99 6.47
C ALA A 18 19.95 8.26 5.66
N ASN A 19 18.69 8.52 5.27
CA ASN A 19 18.30 9.74 4.57
C ASN A 19 18.55 10.99 5.43
N ARG A 20 18.19 10.96 6.72
CA ARG A 20 18.33 12.11 7.63
C ARG A 20 19.77 12.41 8.02
N LEU A 21 20.61 11.39 8.06
CA LEU A 21 22.05 11.54 8.23
C LEU A 21 22.79 11.85 6.92
N GLU A 22 22.06 12.01 5.82
CA GLU A 22 22.59 12.24 4.47
C GLU A 22 23.64 11.17 4.11
N THR A 23 23.31 9.89 4.26
CA THR A 23 24.23 8.76 4.00
C THR A 23 23.62 7.69 3.10
N GLY A 24 24.48 6.83 2.54
CA GLY A 24 24.04 5.69 1.74
C GLY A 24 23.43 6.09 0.39
N PRO A 25 22.53 5.28 -0.18
CA PRO A 25 21.90 5.54 -1.49
C PRO A 25 20.89 6.68 -1.44
N VAL A 26 20.25 6.91 -0.29
CA VAL A 26 19.22 7.95 -0.09
C VAL A 26 19.77 9.30 0.40
N TYR A 27 21.09 9.51 0.35
CA TYR A 27 21.75 10.67 0.96
C TYR A 27 21.28 12.04 0.42
N GLU A 28 20.77 12.08 -0.82
CA GLU A 28 20.26 13.29 -1.48
C GLU A 28 18.75 13.23 -1.77
N CYS A 29 18.05 12.20 -1.26
CA CYS A 29 16.62 12.00 -1.51
C CYS A 29 15.75 13.00 -0.70
N VAL A 30 15.48 14.16 -1.27
CA VAL A 30 14.63 15.17 -0.61
C VAL A 30 13.17 14.72 -0.51
N ASP A 31 12.71 13.90 -1.46
CA ASP A 31 11.35 13.38 -1.61
C ASP A 31 11.10 12.07 -0.85
N CYS A 32 12.12 11.48 -0.20
CA CYS A 32 11.98 10.33 0.70
C CYS A 32 11.54 10.81 2.10
N LEU A 33 10.24 10.86 2.34
CA LEU A 33 9.61 11.38 3.55
C LEU A 33 9.56 10.34 4.67
N TYR A 34 8.94 9.17 4.47
CA TYR A 34 8.70 8.19 5.52
C TYR A 34 8.59 6.72 5.04
N GLU A 35 7.39 6.10 5.05
CA GLU A 35 7.19 4.68 4.69
C GLU A 35 7.16 4.44 3.17
N GLU A 36 6.90 5.47 2.40
CA GLU A 36 6.56 5.35 0.99
C GLU A 36 7.74 4.93 0.10
N PHE A 37 8.98 5.09 0.57
CA PHE A 37 10.18 4.88 -0.25
C PHE A 37 11.03 3.66 0.12
N PHE A 38 10.88 3.04 1.30
CA PHE A 38 11.86 2.02 1.75
C PHE A 38 11.80 0.72 0.94
N LEU A 39 10.72 0.50 0.18
CA LEU A 39 10.58 -0.63 -0.74
C LEU A 39 11.14 -0.34 -2.13
N THR A 40 11.47 0.91 -2.47
CA THR A 40 11.90 1.21 -3.84
C THR A 40 13.41 1.07 -4.00
N SER A 41 13.83 0.13 -4.85
CA SER A 41 15.24 -0.02 -5.23
C SER A 41 15.79 1.20 -5.96
N TRP A 42 14.93 2.09 -6.49
CA TRP A 42 15.38 3.37 -7.04
C TRP A 42 15.96 4.28 -5.97
N ALA A 43 15.33 4.38 -4.80
CA ALA A 43 15.84 5.22 -3.71
C ALA A 43 16.90 4.50 -2.88
N VAL A 44 16.64 3.26 -2.46
CA VAL A 44 17.47 2.55 -1.46
C VAL A 44 18.44 1.51 -2.04
N GLY A 45 18.41 1.26 -3.36
CA GLY A 45 19.09 0.09 -3.94
C GLY A 45 18.37 -1.22 -3.59
N ASP A 46 18.83 -2.36 -4.10
CA ASP A 46 18.18 -3.64 -3.78
C ASP A 46 18.34 -4.01 -2.28
N PRO A 47 17.31 -4.61 -1.64
CA PRO A 47 17.28 -4.81 -0.20
C PRO A 47 18.33 -5.79 0.32
N ALA A 48 18.77 -5.55 1.56
CA ALA A 48 19.74 -6.37 2.27
C ALA A 48 21.09 -6.55 1.53
N MET A 49 21.43 -5.61 0.65
CA MET A 49 22.68 -5.65 -0.09
C MET A 49 23.88 -5.47 0.84
N VAL A 50 24.85 -6.38 0.73
CA VAL A 50 26.08 -6.30 1.51
C VAL A 50 27.13 -5.56 0.71
N VAL A 51 27.64 -4.45 1.25
CA VAL A 51 28.60 -3.57 0.57
C VAL A 51 29.94 -3.49 1.29
N ASP A 52 30.98 -3.01 0.59
CA ASP A 52 32.33 -2.82 1.18
C ASP A 52 32.39 -1.74 2.25
N ARG A 53 31.55 -0.73 2.13
CA ARG A 53 31.47 0.39 3.08
C ARG A 53 30.01 0.71 3.35
N PRO A 54 29.49 0.38 4.54
CA PRO A 54 28.09 0.63 4.88
C PRO A 54 27.83 2.13 5.09
N ALA A 55 26.56 2.53 5.03
CA ALA A 55 26.13 3.92 5.18
C ALA A 55 26.60 4.58 6.49
N ASN A 56 26.70 3.83 7.58
CA ASN A 56 27.19 4.28 8.89
C ASN A 56 28.73 4.38 9.01
N PHE A 57 29.46 4.25 7.90
CA PHE A 57 30.92 4.37 7.89
C PHE A 57 31.38 5.80 8.24
N SER A 58 32.40 5.91 9.10
CA SER A 58 33.16 7.14 9.32
C SER A 58 34.67 6.87 9.32
N ALA A 59 35.45 7.83 8.81
CA ALA A 59 36.90 7.75 8.71
C ALA A 59 37.63 7.62 10.06
N THR A 60 36.97 7.96 11.18
CA THR A 60 37.58 7.91 12.52
C THR A 60 37.24 6.64 13.30
N ASN A 61 36.00 6.15 13.21
CA ASN A 61 35.50 4.83 13.64
C ASN A 61 34.09 4.61 13.04
N PRO A 62 33.68 3.39 12.66
CA PRO A 62 32.30 3.13 12.25
C PRO A 62 31.33 3.52 13.36
N CYS A 63 30.27 4.26 13.03
CA CYS A 63 29.23 4.57 14.00
C CYS A 63 28.36 3.33 14.22
N ASP A 64 28.02 3.02 15.47
CA ASP A 64 27.06 1.96 15.81
C ASP A 64 25.88 2.56 16.54
N LYS A 65 24.85 1.75 16.84
CA LYS A 65 23.65 2.22 17.53
C LYS A 65 23.96 2.98 18.84
N THR A 66 24.99 2.56 19.58
CA THR A 66 25.33 3.15 20.89
C THR A 66 26.16 4.43 20.78
N THR A 67 26.77 4.69 19.62
CA THR A 67 27.51 5.93 19.36
C THR A 67 26.71 6.92 18.52
N LEU A 68 25.75 6.47 17.71
CA LEU A 68 24.79 7.35 17.00
C LEU A 68 23.83 8.06 17.96
N ASP A 69 23.35 7.36 18.99
CA ASP A 69 22.49 7.91 20.03
C ASP A 69 22.97 7.42 21.41
N PRO A 70 24.05 8.00 21.96
CA PRO A 70 24.61 7.55 23.21
C PRO A 70 23.66 7.86 24.37
N PRO A 71 23.39 6.89 25.29
CA PRO A 71 22.52 7.13 26.42
C PRO A 71 22.98 8.34 27.24
N PRO A 72 22.06 9.22 27.68
CA PRO A 72 22.43 10.42 28.45
C PRO A 72 23.30 10.08 29.67
N GLY A 73 24.46 10.71 29.78
CA GLY A 73 25.39 10.50 30.90
C GLY A 73 26.25 9.24 30.82
N SER A 74 26.21 8.50 29.71
CA SER A 74 27.05 7.30 29.48
C SER A 74 28.54 7.61 29.34
N GLY A 75 28.90 8.84 28.94
CA GLY A 75 30.27 9.24 28.62
C GLY A 75 30.79 8.63 27.30
N ILE A 76 29.93 7.96 26.53
CA ILE A 76 30.24 7.48 25.18
C ILE A 76 30.24 8.70 24.24
N PRO A 77 31.30 8.92 23.46
CA PRO A 77 31.30 9.98 22.45
C PRO A 77 30.26 9.71 21.36
N GLU A 78 29.49 10.73 21.04
CA GLU A 78 28.59 10.72 19.89
C GLU A 78 29.40 10.61 18.59
N CYS A 79 28.93 9.79 17.65
CA CYS A 79 29.51 9.55 16.35
C CYS A 79 28.53 10.04 15.28
N THR A 80 29.03 10.82 14.33
CA THR A 80 28.26 11.23 13.15
C THR A 80 28.87 10.53 11.95
N PRO A 81 28.09 9.73 11.18
CA PRO A 81 28.57 9.17 9.93
C PRO A 81 29.03 10.27 8.98
N ASP A 82 30.01 9.98 8.13
CA ASP A 82 30.40 10.95 7.11
C ASP A 82 29.22 11.10 6.12
N PRO A 83 28.76 12.30 5.73
CA PRO A 83 27.72 12.44 4.71
C PRO A 83 28.14 11.91 3.33
N GLY A 84 27.16 11.62 2.48
CA GLY A 84 27.29 11.13 1.12
C GLY A 84 27.54 9.63 0.99
N ARG A 85 27.74 9.21 -0.26
CA ARG A 85 27.95 7.82 -0.70
C ARG A 85 29.14 7.16 0.00
N LYS A 86 29.03 5.85 0.30
CA LYS A 86 30.09 5.05 0.94
C LYS A 86 30.49 3.86 0.08
N ALA A 87 29.52 3.05 -0.33
CA ALA A 87 29.75 1.81 -1.06
C ALA A 87 30.42 2.04 -2.42
N THR A 88 31.31 1.13 -2.79
CA THR A 88 31.95 1.10 -4.12
C THR A 88 31.80 -0.25 -4.82
N ILE A 89 31.48 -1.31 -4.07
CA ILE A 89 31.18 -2.64 -4.59
C ILE A 89 30.08 -3.31 -3.76
N ALA A 90 29.27 -4.13 -4.42
CA ALA A 90 28.44 -5.13 -3.76
C ALA A 90 29.26 -6.42 -3.56
N TYR A 91 29.22 -6.98 -2.36
CA TYR A 91 29.74 -8.31 -2.11
C TYR A 91 28.76 -9.39 -2.59
N TYR A 92 29.28 -10.59 -2.80
CA TYR A 92 28.50 -11.75 -3.26
C TYR A 92 27.74 -11.47 -4.57
N PRO A 93 28.42 -11.07 -5.66
CA PRO A 93 27.77 -10.64 -6.90
C PRO A 93 26.92 -11.72 -7.60
N ASP A 94 27.04 -12.98 -7.17
CA ASP A 94 26.20 -14.09 -7.59
C ASP A 94 24.85 -14.18 -6.85
N ASP A 95 24.72 -13.49 -5.71
CA ASP A 95 23.51 -13.34 -4.89
C ASP A 95 23.62 -12.05 -4.03
N PRO A 96 23.62 -10.86 -4.66
CA PRO A 96 24.10 -9.63 -4.01
C PRO A 96 23.13 -9.04 -2.98
N SER A 97 21.86 -9.45 -3.03
CA SER A 97 20.75 -8.84 -2.29
C SER A 97 19.67 -9.89 -1.99
N ASN A 98 18.68 -9.53 -1.16
CA ASN A 98 17.54 -10.39 -0.88
C ASN A 98 16.44 -10.25 -1.95
N VAL A 99 16.83 -10.43 -3.23
CA VAL A 99 15.96 -10.38 -4.41
C VAL A 99 16.09 -11.68 -5.18
N TYR A 100 14.97 -12.37 -5.39
CA TYR A 100 14.93 -13.62 -6.13
C TYR A 100 14.59 -13.37 -7.58
N HIS A 101 15.20 -14.10 -8.50
CA HIS A 101 15.05 -13.86 -9.94
C HIS A 101 14.44 -15.06 -10.68
N SER A 102 13.62 -14.77 -11.68
CA SER A 102 13.13 -15.74 -12.67
C SER A 102 12.84 -15.04 -13.99
N TYR A 103 12.71 -15.79 -15.09
CA TYR A 103 12.16 -15.25 -16.33
C TYR A 103 10.64 -15.37 -16.35
N LEU A 104 9.98 -14.49 -17.09
CA LEU A 104 8.56 -14.67 -17.46
C LEU A 104 8.33 -16.11 -17.96
N ASN A 105 7.23 -16.72 -17.53
CA ASN A 105 6.84 -18.11 -17.83
C ASN A 105 7.65 -19.21 -17.14
N ASP A 106 8.63 -18.88 -16.30
CA ASP A 106 9.32 -19.90 -15.51
C ASP A 106 8.38 -20.52 -14.47
N HIS A 107 8.37 -21.85 -14.42
CA HIS A 107 7.63 -22.58 -13.40
C HIS A 107 8.33 -22.46 -12.04
N VAL A 108 7.75 -21.68 -11.12
CA VAL A 108 8.32 -21.41 -9.80
C VAL A 108 7.54 -22.10 -8.67
N LYS A 109 8.28 -22.57 -7.66
CA LYS A 109 7.73 -23.09 -6.41
C LYS A 109 8.46 -22.47 -5.22
N PHE A 110 7.71 -21.91 -4.30
CA PHE A 110 8.25 -21.46 -3.01
C PHE A 110 8.09 -22.56 -1.97
N ARG A 111 9.14 -22.81 -1.19
CA ARG A 111 9.09 -23.73 -0.03
C ARG A 111 9.39 -22.92 1.21
N ASN A 112 8.34 -22.46 1.86
CA ASN A 112 8.44 -21.64 3.06
C ASN A 112 8.49 -22.55 4.30
N LEU A 113 9.46 -22.29 5.17
CA LEU A 113 9.66 -22.97 6.46
C LEU A 113 9.77 -21.89 7.53
N HIS A 114 8.92 -21.98 8.57
CA HIS A 114 9.06 -21.12 9.73
C HIS A 114 9.86 -21.83 10.83
N ALA A 115 11.11 -21.40 11.00
CA ALA A 115 12.03 -21.93 12.01
C ALA A 115 12.04 -21.16 13.34
N GLY A 116 11.27 -20.07 13.45
CA GLY A 116 11.22 -19.22 14.65
C GLY A 116 10.49 -19.88 15.83
N SER A 117 10.52 -19.22 16.98
CA SER A 117 10.11 -19.82 18.26
C SER A 117 8.92 -19.15 18.96
N ASP A 118 8.41 -18.01 18.47
CA ASP A 118 7.48 -17.16 19.24
C ASP A 118 6.18 -16.83 18.49
N ASP A 119 6.25 -16.00 17.45
CA ASP A 119 5.08 -15.48 16.73
C ASP A 119 4.66 -16.31 15.53
N HIS A 120 3.36 -16.26 15.19
CA HIS A 120 2.89 -16.71 13.88
C HIS A 120 3.12 -15.60 12.85
N HIS A 121 3.41 -16.00 11.61
CA HIS A 121 3.58 -15.07 10.50
C HIS A 121 2.55 -15.34 9.41
N ILE A 122 2.33 -14.38 8.52
CA ILE A 122 1.45 -14.53 7.37
C ILE A 122 2.30 -14.30 6.12
N PHE A 123 2.64 -15.36 5.39
CA PHE A 123 3.32 -15.20 4.10
C PHE A 123 2.30 -14.68 3.09
N HIS A 124 2.53 -13.48 2.55
CA HIS A 124 1.78 -12.90 1.44
C HIS A 124 2.70 -12.70 0.24
N LEU A 125 2.18 -12.88 -0.98
CA LEU A 125 2.92 -12.70 -2.23
C LEU A 125 2.05 -11.95 -3.24
N HIS A 126 2.58 -10.86 -3.77
CA HIS A 126 1.88 -9.99 -4.71
C HIS A 126 1.75 -10.65 -6.10
N ALA A 127 0.69 -10.26 -6.84
CA ALA A 127 0.34 -10.66 -8.21
C ALA A 127 0.13 -12.18 -8.49
N HIS A 128 0.56 -13.06 -7.58
CA HIS A 128 0.64 -14.50 -7.79
C HIS A 128 -0.20 -15.27 -6.78
N GLN A 129 -0.81 -16.37 -7.23
CA GLN A 129 -1.66 -17.22 -6.40
C GLN A 129 -1.24 -18.68 -6.52
N TRP A 130 -1.59 -19.47 -5.51
CA TRP A 130 -1.43 -20.92 -5.48
C TRP A 130 -2.69 -21.60 -4.94
N MET A 131 -2.79 -22.90 -5.17
CA MET A 131 -3.86 -23.72 -4.60
C MET A 131 -3.56 -24.05 -3.14
N ARG A 132 -4.53 -23.83 -2.23
CA ARG A 132 -4.44 -24.28 -0.83
C ARG A 132 -4.05 -25.75 -0.69
N SER A 133 -4.61 -26.61 -1.53
CA SER A 133 -4.27 -28.02 -1.66
C SER A 133 -3.76 -28.30 -3.08
N PRO A 134 -2.44 -28.31 -3.32
CA PRO A 134 -1.86 -28.37 -4.68
C PRO A 134 -2.29 -29.56 -5.55
N ARG A 135 -2.77 -30.65 -4.93
CA ARG A 135 -3.21 -31.87 -5.63
C ARG A 135 -4.72 -31.98 -5.80
N ASP A 136 -5.48 -31.02 -5.29
CA ASP A 136 -6.92 -30.96 -5.49
C ASP A 136 -7.22 -29.83 -6.49
N PRO A 137 -7.61 -30.16 -7.74
CA PRO A 137 -7.97 -29.14 -8.74
C PRO A 137 -9.22 -28.35 -8.35
N ASN A 138 -9.97 -28.79 -7.34
CA ASN A 138 -11.13 -28.08 -6.80
C ASN A 138 -10.80 -27.30 -5.52
N SER A 139 -9.51 -27.14 -5.18
CA SER A 139 -9.06 -26.31 -4.06
C SER A 139 -9.28 -24.82 -4.32
N THR A 140 -9.32 -24.04 -3.24
CA THR A 140 -9.38 -22.56 -3.31
C THR A 140 -8.01 -21.97 -3.60
N TYR A 141 -7.99 -20.83 -4.32
CA TYR A 141 -6.82 -19.97 -4.49
C TYR A 141 -6.47 -19.26 -3.20
N LEU A 142 -5.17 -19.07 -3.00
CA LEU A 142 -4.58 -18.28 -1.93
C LEU A 142 -3.47 -17.42 -2.54
N ASP A 143 -3.32 -16.23 -2.00
CA ASP A 143 -2.15 -15.35 -2.11
C ASP A 143 -1.45 -15.15 -0.76
N SER A 144 -2.09 -15.61 0.32
CA SER A 144 -1.60 -15.53 1.69
C SER A 144 -1.77 -16.85 2.45
N GLN A 145 -0.82 -17.13 3.35
CA GLN A 145 -0.83 -18.33 4.20
C GLN A 145 -0.23 -18.03 5.59
N THR A 146 -1.04 -18.19 6.63
CA THR A 146 -0.54 -18.20 8.01
C THR A 146 0.40 -19.39 8.22
N ILE A 147 1.58 -19.13 8.78
CA ILE A 147 2.63 -20.11 9.05
C ILE A 147 3.10 -19.99 10.50
N GLY A 148 3.00 -21.09 11.25
CA GLY A 148 3.38 -21.21 12.66
C GLY A 148 4.71 -21.94 12.85
N GLN A 149 5.23 -21.95 14.07
CA GLN A 149 6.58 -22.47 14.35
C GLN A 149 6.72 -23.95 13.98
N GLY A 150 7.84 -24.31 13.36
CA GLY A 150 8.12 -25.68 12.95
C GLY A 150 7.25 -26.20 11.80
N SER A 151 6.43 -25.34 11.19
CA SER A 151 5.62 -25.67 10.03
C SER A 151 6.30 -25.26 8.72
N SER A 152 5.94 -25.95 7.64
CA SER A 152 6.38 -25.59 6.28
C SER A 152 5.26 -25.80 5.29
N PHE A 153 5.24 -24.96 4.26
CA PHE A 153 4.31 -25.03 3.15
C PHE A 153 5.07 -24.97 1.82
N THR A 154 4.51 -25.60 0.80
CA THR A 154 4.99 -25.48 -0.58
C THR A 154 3.92 -24.77 -1.38
N TYR A 155 4.27 -23.61 -1.95
CA TYR A 155 3.40 -22.80 -2.80
C TYR A 155 3.75 -23.13 -4.25
N GLU A 156 2.88 -23.89 -4.90
CA GLU A 156 2.99 -24.18 -6.34
C GLU A 156 2.25 -23.07 -7.10
N ILE A 157 3.00 -22.10 -7.63
CA ILE A 157 2.44 -20.92 -8.27
C ILE A 157 1.64 -21.33 -9.51
N ALA A 158 0.41 -20.83 -9.61
CA ALA A 158 -0.51 -21.15 -10.70
C ALA A 158 -0.06 -20.56 -12.06
N TYR A 159 -0.70 -21.01 -13.16
CA TYR A 159 -0.52 -20.47 -14.52
C TYR A 159 0.92 -20.35 -15.02
N GLU A 160 1.67 -21.45 -14.93
CA GLU A 160 3.07 -21.52 -15.39
C GLU A 160 4.05 -20.67 -14.56
N GLY A 161 3.65 -20.24 -13.36
CA GLY A 161 4.56 -19.63 -12.40
C GLY A 161 4.74 -18.13 -12.59
N SER A 162 5.93 -17.74 -13.04
CA SER A 162 6.42 -16.37 -13.07
C SER A 162 5.62 -15.42 -13.97
N GLY A 163 5.28 -14.25 -13.44
CA GLY A 163 4.43 -13.22 -14.05
C GLY A 163 2.93 -13.53 -14.02
N ASN A 164 2.56 -14.67 -13.42
CA ASN A 164 1.24 -15.32 -13.36
C ASN A 164 0.35 -15.11 -14.61
N ARG A 165 -0.97 -15.34 -14.53
CA ARG A 165 -1.86 -15.50 -15.72
C ARG A 165 -1.72 -14.41 -16.79
N ASN A 166 -1.51 -13.16 -16.41
CA ASN A 166 -1.35 -12.01 -17.32
C ASN A 166 0.10 -11.74 -17.76
N LYS A 167 1.09 -12.54 -17.35
CA LYS A 167 2.48 -12.46 -17.81
C LYS A 167 3.14 -11.09 -17.56
N THR A 168 2.96 -10.55 -16.34
CA THR A 168 3.52 -9.26 -15.93
C THR A 168 5.00 -9.40 -15.52
N PRO A 169 5.94 -8.62 -16.10
CA PRO A 169 7.30 -8.50 -15.58
C PRO A 169 7.34 -7.51 -14.40
N GLY A 170 8.46 -7.46 -13.69
CA GLY A 170 8.68 -6.51 -12.61
C GLY A 170 8.92 -7.16 -11.26
N ASP A 171 8.96 -6.33 -10.22
CA ASP A 171 9.25 -6.77 -8.85
C ASP A 171 7.94 -7.02 -8.09
N SER A 172 7.68 -8.28 -7.73
CA SER A 172 6.60 -8.64 -6.80
C SER A 172 7.17 -8.82 -5.40
N ILE A 173 6.59 -8.19 -4.37
CA ILE A 173 7.03 -8.44 -3.00
C ILE A 173 6.40 -9.70 -2.43
N PHE A 174 7.13 -10.31 -1.49
CA PHE A 174 6.52 -11.22 -0.54
C PHE A 174 7.02 -10.90 0.86
N HIS A 175 6.10 -10.92 1.83
CA HIS A 175 6.36 -10.41 3.15
C HIS A 175 5.52 -11.07 4.23
N CYS A 176 5.81 -10.75 5.49
CA CYS A 176 4.89 -10.98 6.58
C CYS A 176 3.77 -9.94 6.53
N HIS A 177 2.53 -10.36 6.33
CA HIS A 177 1.35 -9.48 6.34
C HIS A 177 0.92 -9.04 7.76
N PHE A 178 1.89 -8.94 8.66
CA PHE A 178 1.73 -8.29 9.96
C PHE A 178 2.71 -7.13 9.99
N TYR A 179 2.20 -5.91 9.89
CA TYR A 179 2.97 -4.72 9.54
C TYR A 179 4.15 -4.37 10.45
N PRO A 180 4.08 -4.56 11.78
CA PRO A 180 5.27 -4.43 12.62
C PRO A 180 6.43 -5.34 12.18
N HIS A 181 6.16 -6.57 11.73
CA HIS A 181 7.20 -7.47 11.22
C HIS A 181 7.72 -7.03 9.85
N PHE A 182 6.81 -6.56 8.99
CA PHE A 182 7.14 -6.01 7.68
C PHE A 182 8.09 -4.82 7.80
N ALA A 183 7.70 -3.79 8.54
CA ALA A 183 8.48 -2.59 8.81
C ALA A 183 9.84 -2.90 9.46
N GLN A 184 9.94 -4.00 10.22
CA GLN A 184 11.17 -4.42 10.87
C GLN A 184 12.08 -5.32 10.00
N GLY A 185 11.71 -5.60 8.75
CA GLY A 185 12.56 -6.26 7.75
C GLY A 185 12.08 -7.64 7.26
N MET A 186 10.87 -8.10 7.62
CA MET A 186 10.36 -9.41 7.18
C MET A 186 9.75 -9.39 5.77
N TRP A 187 10.56 -9.08 4.77
CA TRP A 187 10.13 -9.01 3.38
C TRP A 187 11.28 -9.26 2.41
N SER A 188 10.91 -9.51 1.15
CA SER A 188 11.84 -9.71 0.03
C SER A 188 11.10 -9.50 -1.29
N MET A 189 11.84 -9.40 -2.39
CA MET A 189 11.32 -9.23 -3.73
C MET A 189 11.54 -10.47 -4.59
N TRP A 190 10.62 -10.67 -5.53
CA TRP A 190 10.75 -11.60 -6.64
C TRP A 190 10.70 -10.80 -7.95
N ARG A 191 11.87 -10.65 -8.57
CA ARG A 191 12.06 -9.96 -9.85
C ARG A 191 11.81 -10.91 -11.02
N VAL A 192 10.84 -10.55 -11.85
CA VAL A 192 10.46 -11.27 -13.06
C VAL A 192 11.02 -10.55 -14.29
N HIS A 193 11.94 -11.22 -14.98
CA HIS A 193 12.65 -10.68 -16.14
C HIS A 193 11.94 -11.00 -17.45
N ASP A 194 11.85 -10.01 -18.33
CA ASP A 194 11.28 -10.06 -19.69
C ASP A 194 12.34 -10.28 -20.79
N VAL A 195 13.62 -10.16 -20.44
CA VAL A 195 14.79 -10.40 -21.29
C VAL A 195 15.79 -11.33 -20.60
N LEU A 196 16.76 -11.83 -21.36
CA LEU A 196 17.80 -12.73 -20.88
C LEU A 196 18.84 -11.98 -20.02
N GLU A 197 19.13 -12.50 -18.84
CA GLU A 197 20.15 -11.98 -17.92
C GLU A 197 21.35 -12.93 -17.85
N LEU A 198 22.43 -12.55 -18.56
CA LEU A 198 23.68 -13.32 -18.63
C LEU A 198 24.60 -13.12 -17.41
N GLY A 199 24.20 -12.21 -16.52
CA GLY A 199 24.99 -11.75 -15.38
C GLY A 199 25.97 -10.62 -15.74
N THR A 200 26.34 -9.85 -14.72
CA THR A 200 27.26 -8.71 -14.89
C THR A 200 28.72 -9.19 -14.94
N GLU A 201 29.43 -8.80 -16.01
CA GLU A 201 30.89 -8.95 -16.05
C GLU A 201 31.54 -7.95 -15.08
N LEU A 202 32.50 -8.43 -14.28
CA LEU A 202 33.19 -7.62 -13.26
C LEU A 202 34.63 -7.33 -13.64
N ASP A 203 35.13 -6.17 -13.22
CA ASP A 203 36.54 -5.78 -13.32
C ASP A 203 37.43 -6.47 -12.25
N ASP A 204 38.72 -6.17 -12.27
CA ASP A 204 39.71 -6.74 -11.34
C ASP A 204 39.51 -6.32 -9.87
N LYS A 205 38.59 -5.38 -9.61
CA LYS A 205 38.23 -4.87 -8.28
C LYS A 205 36.84 -5.32 -7.84
N GLY A 206 36.15 -6.15 -8.62
CA GLY A 206 34.81 -6.64 -8.31
C GLY A 206 33.69 -5.64 -8.57
N ARG A 207 33.95 -4.59 -9.37
CA ARG A 207 32.91 -3.65 -9.84
C ARG A 207 32.38 -4.10 -11.18
N PRO A 208 31.14 -3.77 -11.56
CA PRO A 208 30.70 -3.92 -12.95
C PRO A 208 31.72 -3.32 -13.93
N ALA A 209 32.11 -4.11 -14.93
CA ALA A 209 33.05 -3.65 -15.95
C ALA A 209 32.38 -2.60 -16.85
N VAL A 210 33.20 -1.75 -17.48
CA VAL A 210 32.69 -0.66 -18.34
C VAL A 210 31.94 -1.25 -19.53
N GLY A 211 30.70 -0.78 -19.74
CA GLY A 211 29.82 -1.28 -20.80
C GLY A 211 29.07 -2.57 -20.44
N SER A 212 29.28 -3.12 -19.24
CA SER A 212 28.51 -4.24 -18.73
C SER A 212 27.15 -3.79 -18.21
N ARG A 213 26.16 -4.67 -18.33
CA ARG A 213 24.82 -4.48 -17.77
C ARG A 213 24.89 -4.64 -16.25
N ALA A 214 24.32 -3.68 -15.51
CA ALA A 214 24.23 -3.66 -14.06
C ALA A 214 22.95 -2.89 -13.67
N LEU A 215 22.43 -3.07 -12.46
CA LEU A 215 21.25 -2.33 -12.00
C LEU A 215 21.66 -0.90 -11.58
N PRO A 216 20.76 0.10 -11.75
CA PRO A 216 21.01 1.45 -11.28
C PRO A 216 21.11 1.47 -9.75
N ASP A 217 21.96 2.34 -9.23
CA ASP A 217 22.23 2.47 -7.80
C ASP A 217 22.84 3.84 -7.51
N ALA A 218 22.27 4.58 -6.56
CA ALA A 218 22.73 5.92 -6.22
C ALA A 218 24.07 5.92 -5.48
N GLU A 219 24.43 4.85 -4.80
CA GLU A 219 25.64 4.73 -4.02
C GLU A 219 26.79 4.16 -4.85
N ILE A 220 26.55 3.05 -5.55
CA ILE A 220 27.53 2.35 -6.38
C ILE A 220 27.47 2.86 -7.82
N TRP A 221 28.36 3.79 -8.17
CA TRP A 221 28.36 4.45 -9.49
C TRP A 221 28.48 3.56 -10.72
N ALA A 222 29.07 2.37 -10.57
CA ALA A 222 29.15 1.39 -11.64
C ALA A 222 27.87 0.54 -11.78
N GLY A 223 26.88 0.78 -10.92
CA GLY A 223 25.70 -0.05 -10.72
C GLY A 223 25.97 -1.24 -9.81
N THR A 224 24.91 -1.99 -9.52
CA THR A 224 24.99 -3.24 -8.76
C THR A 224 24.98 -4.45 -9.71
N PRO A 225 25.79 -5.48 -9.46
CA PRO A 225 25.83 -6.67 -10.31
C PRO A 225 24.47 -7.37 -10.39
N ILE A 226 24.08 -7.79 -11.59
CA ILE A 226 22.93 -8.66 -11.84
C ILE A 226 23.43 -10.10 -11.79
N PRO A 227 22.78 -11.00 -11.04
CA PRO A 227 23.12 -12.41 -11.05
C PRO A 227 22.75 -13.05 -12.39
N ALA A 228 23.61 -13.95 -12.90
CA ALA A 228 23.30 -14.71 -14.11
C ALA A 228 22.16 -15.70 -13.82
N LEU A 229 21.09 -15.66 -14.63
CA LEU A 229 19.96 -16.57 -14.46
C LEU A 229 19.98 -17.66 -15.52
N VAL A 230 20.08 -18.91 -15.09
CA VAL A 230 20.14 -20.10 -15.97
C VAL A 230 18.73 -20.42 -16.50
N PRO A 231 18.50 -20.38 -17.83
CA PRO A 231 17.20 -20.72 -18.41
C PRO A 231 16.77 -22.17 -18.16
N LEU A 232 15.46 -22.41 -17.96
CA LEU A 232 14.93 -23.75 -17.78
C LEU A 232 15.01 -24.57 -19.09
N PRO A 233 15.50 -25.83 -19.07
CA PRO A 233 15.88 -26.59 -20.27
C PRO A 233 14.75 -26.77 -21.29
N ASN A 234 13.50 -26.86 -20.84
CA ASN A 234 12.33 -27.10 -21.70
C ASN A 234 11.42 -25.89 -21.83
N GLN A 235 11.88 -24.71 -21.41
CA GLN A 235 11.23 -23.43 -21.66
C GLN A 235 12.01 -22.66 -22.75
N PRO A 236 11.34 -21.84 -23.56
CA PRO A 236 12.05 -20.91 -24.45
C PRO A 236 12.95 -19.99 -23.62
N MET A 237 14.17 -19.73 -24.10
CA MET A 237 14.98 -18.68 -23.49
C MET A 237 14.28 -17.32 -23.58
N ALA A 238 14.51 -16.45 -22.60
CA ALA A 238 14.11 -15.05 -22.70
C ALA A 238 14.86 -14.35 -23.86
N VAL A 239 14.31 -13.24 -24.33
CA VAL A 239 14.81 -12.49 -25.48
C VAL A 239 16.14 -11.83 -25.16
N LEU A 240 17.09 -11.77 -26.11
CA LEU A 240 18.36 -11.09 -25.87
C LEU A 240 18.16 -9.57 -25.68
N PRO A 241 18.66 -8.99 -24.58
CA PRO A 241 18.45 -7.58 -24.28
C PRO A 241 19.25 -6.66 -25.22
N ALA A 242 18.74 -5.45 -25.44
CA ALA A 242 19.54 -4.37 -25.99
C ALA A 242 20.68 -4.00 -25.02
N PRO A 243 21.85 -3.55 -25.52
CA PRO A 243 22.96 -3.16 -24.66
C PRO A 243 22.61 -1.97 -23.75
N VAL A 244 22.85 -2.13 -22.45
CA VAL A 244 22.67 -1.12 -21.41
C VAL A 244 23.91 -1.08 -20.53
N GLN A 245 24.28 0.10 -20.08
CA GLN A 245 25.34 0.32 -19.09
C GLN A 245 24.85 1.26 -17.99
N ILE A 246 25.59 1.34 -16.89
CA ILE A 246 25.35 2.31 -15.82
C ILE A 246 26.43 3.38 -15.85
N VAL A 247 26.02 4.65 -15.87
CA VAL A 247 26.90 5.83 -15.84
C VAL A 247 26.54 6.68 -14.64
N ASN A 248 27.46 6.79 -13.68
CA ASN A 248 27.25 7.53 -12.43
C ASN A 248 26.00 7.07 -11.66
N GLY A 249 25.77 5.76 -11.59
CA GLY A 249 24.62 5.17 -10.91
C GLY A 249 23.32 5.15 -11.72
N GLN A 250 23.28 5.83 -12.87
CA GLN A 250 22.08 5.95 -13.70
C GLN A 250 22.11 5.06 -14.94
N VAL A 251 20.93 4.59 -15.37
CA VAL A 251 20.74 3.84 -16.61
C VAL A 251 21.16 4.65 -17.84
N ASP A 252 21.99 4.06 -18.69
CA ASP A 252 22.35 4.57 -20.02
C ASP A 252 22.14 3.48 -21.08
N ILE A 253 21.14 3.70 -21.95
CA ILE A 253 20.82 2.79 -23.06
C ILE A 253 21.72 3.15 -24.24
N ILE A 254 22.61 2.22 -24.60
CA ILE A 254 23.71 2.49 -25.54
C ILE A 254 23.20 2.79 -26.95
N ASP A 255 22.19 2.02 -27.40
CA ASP A 255 21.58 2.21 -28.71
C ASP A 255 20.44 3.23 -28.62
N PRO A 256 20.38 4.24 -29.51
CA PRO A 256 19.28 5.22 -29.49
C PRO A 256 17.92 4.56 -29.64
N ILE A 257 16.92 5.03 -28.88
CA ILE A 257 15.55 4.47 -28.90
C ILE A 257 14.96 4.34 -30.32
N PRO A 258 15.11 5.32 -31.24
CA PRO A 258 14.61 5.15 -32.62
C PRO A 258 15.26 3.99 -33.39
N VAL A 259 16.50 3.62 -33.06
CA VAL A 259 17.18 2.46 -33.63
C VAL A 259 16.59 1.17 -33.07
N LEU A 260 16.33 1.13 -31.76
CA LEU A 260 15.70 -0.02 -31.10
C LEU A 260 14.28 -0.26 -31.63
N GLN A 261 13.48 0.81 -31.77
CA GLN A 261 12.15 0.75 -32.37
C GLN A 261 12.20 0.21 -33.80
N ALA A 262 13.09 0.73 -34.64
CA ALA A 262 13.20 0.26 -36.02
C ALA A 262 13.59 -1.23 -36.12
N ARG A 263 14.34 -1.77 -35.14
CA ARG A 263 14.65 -3.20 -35.06
C ARG A 263 13.40 -3.99 -34.66
N LEU A 264 12.66 -3.53 -33.66
CA LEU A 264 11.41 -4.14 -33.22
C LEU A 264 10.38 -4.19 -34.37
N ASP A 265 10.17 -3.08 -35.07
CA ASP A 265 9.27 -2.96 -36.23
C ASP A 265 9.66 -3.90 -37.38
N ALA A 266 10.97 -4.11 -37.57
CA ALA A 266 11.50 -5.05 -38.56
C ALA A 266 11.36 -6.54 -38.14
N GLY A 267 10.80 -6.80 -36.96
CA GLY A 267 10.67 -8.14 -36.38
C GLY A 267 12.00 -8.74 -35.95
N LEU A 268 13.03 -7.90 -35.75
CA LEU A 268 14.26 -8.34 -35.10
C LEU A 268 13.94 -8.55 -33.62
N LYS A 269 14.16 -9.78 -33.18
CA LYS A 269 13.73 -10.22 -31.85
C LYS A 269 14.79 -9.90 -30.81
N ASP A 270 16.05 -10.03 -31.19
CA ASP A 270 17.19 -9.83 -30.30
C ASP A 270 17.68 -8.37 -30.35
N PHE A 271 18.20 -7.86 -29.23
CA PHE A 271 18.85 -6.55 -29.11
C PHE A 271 17.95 -5.35 -29.48
N SER A 272 16.63 -5.51 -29.33
CA SER A 272 15.65 -4.49 -29.73
C SER A 272 14.94 -3.84 -28.54
N PHE A 273 15.13 -4.37 -27.34
CA PHE A 273 14.45 -3.92 -26.13
C PHE A 273 15.39 -4.10 -24.91
N PRO A 274 15.55 -3.08 -24.04
CA PRO A 274 16.50 -3.15 -22.92
C PRO A 274 16.04 -4.05 -21.76
N GLY A 275 14.74 -4.36 -21.63
CA GLY A 275 14.20 -5.18 -20.53
C GLY A 275 14.01 -4.43 -19.22
N TYR A 276 13.25 -5.03 -18.30
CA TYR A 276 13.05 -4.52 -16.95
C TYR A 276 14.37 -4.56 -16.14
N PRO A 277 14.68 -3.54 -15.32
CA PRO A 277 13.93 -2.29 -15.08
C PRO A 277 14.32 -1.12 -15.99
N PHE A 278 15.14 -1.35 -17.01
CA PHE A 278 15.87 -0.30 -17.75
C PHE A 278 15.02 0.61 -18.63
N TYR A 279 13.72 0.33 -18.78
CA TYR A 279 12.78 1.20 -19.48
C TYR A 279 12.07 2.20 -18.56
N ILE A 280 12.23 2.10 -17.24
CA ILE A 280 11.59 2.98 -16.27
C ILE A 280 12.45 4.26 -16.13
N PRO A 281 11.91 5.47 -16.44
CA PRO A 281 12.69 6.70 -16.53
C PRO A 281 12.88 7.38 -15.16
N ALA A 282 13.18 6.59 -14.14
CA ALA A 282 13.47 7.03 -12.78
C ALA A 282 14.93 7.49 -12.60
N ILE A 283 15.21 8.17 -11.50
CA ILE A 283 16.56 8.64 -11.14
C ILE A 283 17.00 7.92 -9.87
N ALA A 284 18.15 7.24 -9.94
CA ALA A 284 18.69 6.54 -8.78
C ALA A 284 18.94 7.52 -7.63
N GLY A 285 18.46 7.19 -6.44
CA GLY A 285 18.56 7.97 -5.22
C GLY A 285 17.33 8.84 -4.93
N HIS A 286 16.30 8.72 -5.77
CA HIS A 286 15.01 9.42 -5.63
C HIS A 286 13.85 8.45 -5.87
N ARG A 287 12.63 8.87 -5.52
CA ARG A 287 11.44 8.06 -5.78
C ARG A 287 11.21 7.94 -7.30
N PRO A 288 10.72 6.79 -7.79
CA PRO A 288 10.38 6.63 -9.20
C PRO A 288 9.17 7.50 -9.57
N PRO A 289 8.96 7.79 -10.87
CA PRO A 289 7.74 8.49 -11.29
C PRO A 289 6.51 7.60 -11.10
N HIS A 290 5.33 8.21 -11.10
CA HIS A 290 4.09 7.47 -11.34
C HIS A 290 4.15 6.68 -12.66
N PRO A 291 3.39 5.59 -12.82
CA PRO A 291 3.32 4.86 -14.08
C PRO A 291 2.80 5.74 -15.23
N PRO A 292 3.22 5.49 -16.48
CA PRO A 292 2.56 6.13 -17.61
C PRO A 292 1.11 5.64 -17.73
N LEU A 293 0.22 6.51 -18.20
CA LEU A 293 -1.23 6.32 -18.36
C LEU A 293 -2.03 6.22 -17.06
N ASP A 294 -1.41 6.50 -15.91
CA ASP A 294 -2.04 6.33 -14.60
C ASP A 294 -2.84 7.56 -14.12
N THR A 295 -2.35 8.77 -14.41
CA THR A 295 -2.97 10.01 -13.90
C THR A 295 -4.20 10.43 -14.71
N LEU A 296 -5.38 10.51 -14.08
CA LEU A 296 -6.61 11.07 -14.66
C LEU A 296 -6.79 12.56 -14.34
N HIS A 297 -6.36 12.96 -13.13
CA HIS A 297 -6.30 14.34 -12.69
C HIS A 297 -5.04 14.53 -11.86
N ASP A 298 -4.17 15.46 -12.26
CA ASP A 298 -2.83 15.63 -11.69
C ASP A 298 -2.75 16.69 -10.57
N GLY A 299 -3.87 17.37 -10.29
CA GLY A 299 -3.91 18.42 -9.28
C GLY A 299 -3.07 19.66 -9.62
N GLY A 300 -2.63 19.81 -10.88
CA GLY A 300 -1.70 20.86 -11.29
C GLY A 300 -0.22 20.48 -11.22
N LEU A 301 0.09 19.22 -10.86
CA LEU A 301 1.45 18.67 -10.84
C LEU A 301 1.53 17.40 -11.69
N SER A 302 1.90 17.57 -12.96
CA SER A 302 2.09 16.46 -13.88
C SER A 302 3.16 15.47 -13.40
N ARG A 303 3.11 14.24 -13.92
CA ARG A 303 4.12 13.18 -13.73
C ARG A 303 5.54 13.72 -13.86
N HIS A 304 6.38 13.40 -12.87
CA HIS A 304 7.72 13.94 -12.75
C HIS A 304 8.65 13.02 -11.95
N VAL A 305 9.93 13.39 -11.91
CA VAL A 305 10.92 12.85 -10.98
C VAL A 305 11.71 13.98 -10.35
N VAL A 306 12.22 13.79 -9.13
CA VAL A 306 13.24 14.66 -8.55
C VAL A 306 14.57 14.37 -9.24
N SER A 307 15.29 15.42 -9.64
CA SER A 307 16.48 15.29 -10.51
C SER A 307 17.80 15.70 -9.87
N GLY A 308 17.82 15.88 -8.55
CA GLY A 308 19.01 16.29 -7.83
C GLY A 308 18.71 16.75 -6.40
N PRO A 309 19.70 17.34 -5.73
CA PRO A 309 19.58 17.72 -4.32
C PRO A 309 18.54 18.83 -4.13
N GLY A 310 17.72 18.67 -3.10
CA GLY A 310 16.75 19.66 -2.64
C GLY A 310 17.06 20.14 -1.21
N LEU A 311 16.14 20.92 -0.65
CA LEU A 311 16.14 21.35 0.75
C LEU A 311 14.84 20.89 1.39
N ALA A 312 14.91 20.40 2.62
CA ALA A 312 13.76 20.03 3.43
C ALA A 312 13.99 20.45 4.88
N ASP A 313 12.90 20.69 5.60
CA ASP A 313 12.85 20.77 7.06
C ASP A 313 12.33 19.43 7.58
N SER A 314 12.94 18.88 8.62
CA SER A 314 12.49 17.61 9.21
C SER A 314 12.79 17.52 10.69
N ALA A 315 12.03 16.66 11.37
CA ALA A 315 12.31 16.29 12.74
C ALA A 315 12.26 14.77 12.91
N GLU A 316 13.17 14.24 13.70
CA GLU A 316 13.26 12.81 14.05
C GLU A 316 13.25 12.68 15.56
N THR A 317 12.13 13.05 16.17
CA THR A 317 11.95 12.97 17.61
C THR A 317 11.16 11.73 17.99
N ARG A 318 11.01 11.51 19.30
CA ARG A 318 10.15 10.45 19.82
C ARG A 318 8.68 10.60 19.40
N LEU A 319 8.22 11.79 19.00
CA LEU A 319 6.81 12.08 18.73
C LEU A 319 6.56 12.59 17.31
N ASP A 320 7.61 12.81 16.53
CA ASP A 320 7.53 13.54 15.28
C ASP A 320 8.57 13.04 14.28
N PHE A 321 8.10 12.65 13.10
CA PHE A 321 8.87 12.24 11.94
C PHE A 321 8.57 13.11 10.70
N HIS A 322 8.03 14.31 10.88
CA HIS A 322 7.69 15.17 9.74
C HIS A 322 8.90 15.43 8.85
N LYS A 323 8.63 15.62 7.56
CA LYS A 323 9.58 16.14 6.60
C LYS A 323 8.83 16.97 5.56
N HIS A 324 9.15 18.25 5.48
CA HIS A 324 8.52 19.21 4.59
C HIS A 324 9.54 19.71 3.56
N ILE A 325 9.21 19.58 2.27
CA ILE A 325 10.10 19.96 1.18
C ILE A 325 10.07 21.48 1.01
N LEU A 326 11.23 22.13 1.07
CA LEU A 326 11.38 23.58 0.92
C LEU A 326 11.79 23.99 -0.49
N SER A 327 12.55 23.15 -1.17
CA SER A 327 13.02 23.38 -2.53
C SER A 327 13.41 22.07 -3.19
N MET A 328 13.00 21.84 -4.44
CA MET A 328 13.43 20.63 -5.16
C MET A 328 13.57 20.85 -6.67
N PRO A 329 14.66 20.34 -7.29
CA PRO A 329 14.75 20.23 -8.74
C PRO A 329 13.89 19.08 -9.25
N ALA A 330 12.96 19.36 -10.15
CA ALA A 330 12.13 18.32 -10.78
C ALA A 330 12.27 18.32 -12.30
N GLN A 331 12.04 17.17 -12.91
CA GLN A 331 11.92 17.01 -14.36
C GLN A 331 10.59 16.36 -14.71
N SER A 332 9.86 16.95 -15.66
CA SER A 332 8.62 16.37 -16.17
C SER A 332 8.87 15.03 -16.84
N ARG A 333 7.85 14.19 -16.82
CA ARG A 333 7.75 12.96 -17.62
C ARG A 333 6.43 12.98 -18.38
N ALA A 334 6.41 12.39 -19.56
CA ALA A 334 5.17 12.30 -20.33
C ALA A 334 4.16 11.37 -19.64
N GLU A 335 2.93 11.84 -19.44
CA GLU A 335 1.80 11.01 -18.96
C GLU A 335 1.52 9.83 -19.90
N THR A 336 1.75 10.00 -21.20
CA THR A 336 1.56 8.91 -22.19
C THR A 336 2.73 7.94 -22.26
N GLY A 337 3.80 8.18 -21.50
CA GLY A 337 5.05 7.43 -21.56
C GLY A 337 6.15 8.12 -22.38
N GLU A 338 7.37 7.99 -21.87
CA GLU A 338 8.61 8.37 -22.54
C GLU A 338 8.91 7.42 -23.71
N PRO A 339 9.77 7.80 -24.69
CA PRO A 339 10.07 6.96 -25.85
C PRO A 339 10.49 5.52 -25.52
N VAL A 340 11.22 5.31 -24.41
CA VAL A 340 11.63 3.97 -23.97
C VAL A 340 10.48 3.18 -23.34
N GLU A 341 9.54 3.85 -22.69
CA GLU A 341 8.32 3.23 -22.14
C GLU A 341 7.40 2.82 -23.29
N LEU A 342 7.25 3.66 -24.32
CA LEU A 342 6.49 3.31 -25.53
C LEU A 342 7.10 2.09 -26.24
N LEU A 343 8.43 2.01 -26.33
CA LEU A 343 9.13 0.82 -26.83
C LEU A 343 8.82 -0.43 -25.97
N ALA A 344 8.74 -0.27 -24.65
CA ALA A 344 8.38 -1.36 -23.74
C ALA A 344 6.92 -1.80 -23.92
N MET A 345 5.98 -0.87 -24.09
CA MET A 345 4.58 -1.18 -24.41
C MET A 345 4.49 -1.97 -25.73
N ASP A 346 5.19 -1.54 -26.77
CA ASP A 346 5.21 -2.22 -28.07
C ASP A 346 5.82 -3.64 -27.99
N PHE A 347 6.88 -3.81 -27.18
CA PHE A 347 7.49 -5.12 -26.94
C PHE A 347 6.49 -6.09 -26.29
N HIS A 348 5.81 -5.65 -25.23
CA HIS A 348 4.85 -6.48 -24.48
C HIS A 348 3.54 -6.75 -25.25
N HIS A 349 3.16 -5.85 -26.15
CA HIS A 349 1.99 -5.99 -27.02
C HIS A 349 2.16 -7.09 -28.10
N ASN A 350 3.38 -7.56 -28.40
CA ASN A 350 3.61 -8.47 -29.52
C ASN A 350 2.69 -9.71 -29.48
N PRO A 351 1.69 -9.81 -30.40
CA PRO A 351 0.60 -10.77 -30.29
C PRO A 351 1.06 -12.22 -30.52
N THR A 352 2.20 -12.39 -31.19
CA THR A 352 2.78 -13.69 -31.49
C THR A 352 3.83 -14.13 -30.48
N GLY A 353 4.30 -13.23 -29.61
CA GLY A 353 5.49 -13.46 -28.79
C GLY A 353 6.77 -13.60 -29.61
N TYR A 354 7.79 -14.20 -29.01
CA TYR A 354 9.12 -14.33 -29.62
C TYR A 354 9.55 -15.80 -29.71
N THR A 355 9.81 -16.28 -30.93
CA THR A 355 10.36 -17.61 -31.16
C THR A 355 11.81 -17.66 -30.68
N GLN A 356 12.07 -18.43 -29.63
CA GLN A 356 13.36 -18.50 -28.95
C GLN A 356 13.86 -19.96 -28.85
N PRO A 357 15.18 -20.19 -28.77
CA PRO A 357 15.74 -21.54 -28.64
C PRO A 357 15.37 -22.20 -27.30
N LEU A 358 15.29 -23.54 -27.29
CA LEU A 358 15.23 -24.32 -26.04
C LEU A 358 16.66 -24.63 -25.54
N PRO A 359 16.97 -24.37 -24.26
CA PRO A 359 18.29 -24.60 -23.67
C PRO A 359 18.50 -26.06 -23.22
N ASN A 360 17.93 -27.04 -23.92
CA ASN A 360 18.11 -28.49 -23.68
C ASN A 360 19.06 -29.17 -24.68
N GLY A 361 19.70 -28.41 -25.57
CA GLY A 361 20.62 -28.94 -26.59
C GLY A 361 19.92 -29.66 -27.75
N SER A 362 18.58 -29.63 -27.84
CA SER A 362 17.84 -30.25 -28.94
C SER A 362 17.91 -29.46 -30.26
N GLY A 363 18.29 -28.17 -30.21
CA GLY A 363 18.21 -27.24 -31.35
C GLY A 363 16.78 -26.83 -31.72
N SER A 364 15.78 -27.23 -30.94
CA SER A 364 14.38 -26.83 -31.14
C SER A 364 14.13 -25.42 -30.63
N THR A 365 13.05 -24.80 -31.11
CA THR A 365 12.57 -23.51 -30.63
C THR A 365 11.18 -23.62 -30.04
N ALA A 366 10.84 -22.69 -29.15
CA ALA A 366 9.49 -22.50 -28.60
C ALA A 366 9.16 -21.01 -28.55
N ASN A 367 7.92 -20.67 -28.21
CA ASN A 367 7.49 -19.28 -28.17
C ASN A 367 7.62 -18.71 -26.76
N PHE A 368 8.48 -17.72 -26.56
CA PHE A 368 8.49 -16.88 -25.37
C PHE A 368 7.25 -15.98 -25.40
N ALA A 369 6.29 -16.30 -24.54
CA ALA A 369 4.99 -15.65 -24.50
C ALA A 369 5.01 -14.41 -23.60
N LEU A 370 4.34 -13.35 -24.07
CA LEU A 370 4.10 -12.11 -23.34
C LEU A 370 2.59 -11.93 -23.14
N ASN A 371 2.20 -10.82 -22.47
CA ASN A 371 0.81 -10.48 -22.20
C ASN A 371 -0.03 -10.32 -23.49
N LYS A 372 0.51 -9.66 -24.52
CA LYS A 372 -0.12 -9.36 -25.83
C LYS A 372 -1.22 -8.30 -25.80
N GLY A 373 -1.58 -7.80 -24.63
CA GLY A 373 -2.52 -6.69 -24.46
C GLY A 373 -2.00 -5.41 -25.07
N GLU A 374 -2.92 -4.53 -25.48
CA GLU A 374 -2.56 -3.15 -25.75
C GLU A 374 -2.30 -2.43 -24.42
N ALA A 375 -1.45 -1.40 -24.43
CA ALA A 375 -1.28 -0.55 -23.26
C ALA A 375 -2.62 0.09 -22.85
N LYS A 376 -2.99 -0.05 -21.58
CA LYS A 376 -4.20 0.53 -20.98
C LYS A 376 -3.83 1.38 -19.76
N PRO A 377 -4.67 2.36 -19.39
CA PRO A 377 -4.58 2.99 -18.07
C PRO A 377 -4.55 1.93 -16.96
N GLY A 378 -3.62 2.05 -16.01
CA GLY A 378 -3.34 1.07 -14.96
C GLY A 378 -2.71 -0.25 -15.44
N ALA A 379 -2.48 -0.46 -16.74
CA ALA A 379 -1.77 -1.64 -17.23
C ALA A 379 -1.04 -1.39 -18.56
N PRO A 380 -0.07 -0.45 -18.59
CA PRO A 380 0.73 -0.17 -19.78
C PRO A 380 1.51 -1.36 -20.33
N PHE A 381 1.95 -2.32 -19.50
CA PHE A 381 2.85 -3.41 -19.92
C PHE A 381 2.20 -4.80 -19.84
N ALA A 382 1.16 -4.97 -19.04
CA ALA A 382 0.47 -6.26 -18.91
C ALA A 382 -1.03 -6.15 -18.62
N ASP A 383 -1.84 -5.74 -19.62
CA ASP A 383 -3.32 -5.69 -19.49
C ASP A 383 -3.88 -7.03 -18.99
N PRO A 384 -4.43 -7.08 -17.78
CA PRO A 384 -4.93 -8.33 -17.21
C PRO A 384 -6.24 -8.78 -17.88
N CYS A 385 -6.94 -7.90 -18.60
CA CYS A 385 -8.31 -8.13 -19.06
C CYS A 385 -8.40 -8.87 -20.42
N ILE A 386 -7.63 -9.96 -20.53
CA ILE A 386 -7.54 -10.81 -21.72
C ILE A 386 -7.91 -12.25 -21.33
N LEU A 387 -8.93 -12.79 -21.99
CA LEU A 387 -9.36 -14.17 -21.76
C LEU A 387 -8.33 -15.18 -22.29
N ASP A 388 -8.32 -16.41 -21.77
CA ASP A 388 -7.36 -17.46 -22.18
C ASP A 388 -7.38 -17.80 -23.68
N ASN A 389 -8.48 -17.50 -24.38
CA ASN A 389 -8.61 -17.67 -25.82
C ASN A 389 -8.03 -16.49 -26.63
N GLY A 390 -7.44 -15.50 -25.96
CA GLY A 390 -6.89 -14.26 -26.54
C GLY A 390 -7.93 -13.16 -26.79
N THR A 391 -9.18 -13.34 -26.38
CA THR A 391 -10.21 -12.30 -26.54
C THR A 391 -10.00 -11.20 -25.50
N VAL A 392 -9.83 -9.97 -25.97
CA VAL A 392 -9.76 -8.79 -25.11
C VAL A 392 -11.16 -8.41 -24.64
N ILE A 393 -11.32 -8.16 -23.34
CA ILE A 393 -12.57 -7.60 -22.79
C ILE A 393 -12.64 -6.13 -23.25
N PRO A 394 -13.67 -5.73 -24.02
CA PRO A 394 -13.74 -4.38 -24.54
C PRO A 394 -13.94 -3.38 -23.41
N ASP A 395 -13.40 -2.16 -23.55
CA ASP A 395 -13.48 -1.12 -22.52
C ASP A 395 -14.93 -0.75 -22.15
N SER A 396 -15.89 -0.97 -23.05
CA SER A 396 -17.33 -0.80 -22.77
C SER A 396 -17.94 -1.84 -21.82
N GLN A 397 -17.19 -2.89 -21.48
CA GLN A 397 -17.56 -3.93 -20.52
C GLN A 397 -16.71 -3.86 -19.25
N VAL A 398 -15.82 -2.87 -19.13
CA VAL A 398 -15.05 -2.62 -17.91
C VAL A 398 -15.98 -1.99 -16.87
N ARG A 399 -15.94 -2.55 -15.66
CA ARG A 399 -16.64 -2.00 -14.50
C ARG A 399 -15.80 -0.90 -13.89
N ASN A 400 -16.30 0.33 -13.96
CA ASN A 400 -15.63 1.48 -13.37
C ASN A 400 -16.10 1.69 -11.93
N TYR A 401 -15.15 1.89 -11.03
CA TYR A 401 -15.37 2.38 -9.68
C TYR A 401 -14.61 3.68 -9.51
N LYS A 402 -15.30 4.73 -9.07
CA LYS A 402 -14.67 6.01 -8.74
C LYS A 402 -14.82 6.22 -7.26
N ALA A 403 -13.71 6.15 -6.54
CA ALA A 403 -13.66 6.22 -5.09
C ALA A 403 -12.74 7.35 -4.65
N ALA A 404 -12.96 7.81 -3.42
CA ALA A 404 -12.07 8.72 -2.75
C ALA A 404 -11.73 8.19 -1.36
N ASP A 405 -10.47 8.37 -1.00
CA ASP A 405 -9.99 8.22 0.37
C ASP A 405 -10.28 9.52 1.12
N ILE A 406 -10.97 9.42 2.26
CA ILE A 406 -11.37 10.58 3.05
C ILE A 406 -11.01 10.41 4.52
N GLN A 407 -10.66 11.50 5.19
CA GLN A 407 -10.51 11.57 6.64
C GLN A 407 -11.74 12.21 7.29
N LEU A 408 -12.24 11.63 8.40
CA LEU A 408 -13.39 12.15 9.14
C LEU A 408 -13.40 11.69 10.61
N ASP A 409 -14.22 12.35 11.43
CA ASP A 409 -14.47 11.94 12.80
C ASP A 409 -15.60 10.89 12.90
N VAL A 410 -15.27 9.66 13.31
CA VAL A 410 -16.22 8.54 13.34
C VAL A 410 -16.58 8.12 14.76
N VAL A 411 -17.86 8.23 15.10
CA VAL A 411 -18.44 7.72 16.37
C VAL A 411 -18.66 6.20 16.34
N PHE A 412 -17.91 5.46 17.14
CA PHE A 412 -17.95 4.00 17.20
C PHE A 412 -19.02 3.41 18.11
N ASN A 413 -19.52 4.10 19.13
CA ASN A 413 -20.49 3.52 20.07
C ASN A 413 -21.44 4.52 20.73
N LYS A 414 -22.42 4.02 21.49
CA LYS A 414 -23.43 4.86 22.18
C LYS A 414 -22.89 5.72 23.32
N SER A 415 -21.70 5.42 23.83
CA SER A 415 -21.01 6.30 24.78
C SER A 415 -20.29 7.45 24.07
N GLY A 416 -20.50 7.61 22.76
CA GLY A 416 -19.87 8.65 21.94
C GLY A 416 -18.37 8.45 21.75
N TRP A 417 -17.84 7.23 21.93
CA TRP A 417 -16.43 6.99 21.58
C TRP A 417 -16.22 7.26 20.11
N HIS A 418 -15.17 7.99 19.77
CA HIS A 418 -14.95 8.47 18.41
C HIS A 418 -13.46 8.62 18.10
N PHE A 419 -13.11 8.80 16.83
CA PHE A 419 -11.74 9.05 16.41
C PHE A 419 -11.70 10.02 15.22
N PRO A 420 -10.97 11.15 15.36
CA PRO A 420 -11.00 12.26 14.40
C PRO A 420 -10.13 12.06 13.15
N GLN A 421 -9.19 11.11 13.19
CA GLN A 421 -8.32 10.79 12.05
C GLN A 421 -8.73 9.46 11.38
N GLN A 422 -9.99 9.05 11.49
CA GLN A 422 -10.46 7.86 10.79
C GLN A 422 -10.34 8.11 9.28
N ARG A 423 -9.73 7.18 8.56
CA ARG A 423 -9.60 7.22 7.10
C ARG A 423 -10.40 6.07 6.50
N ILE A 424 -11.25 6.35 5.52
CA ILE A 424 -12.08 5.33 4.86
C ILE A 424 -12.15 5.59 3.35
N ILE A 425 -12.45 4.55 2.61
CA ILE A 425 -12.76 4.62 1.18
C ILE A 425 -14.27 4.82 1.01
N THR A 426 -14.70 5.68 0.10
CA THR A 426 -16.11 5.77 -0.32
C THR A 426 -16.23 6.20 -1.78
N LEU A 427 -17.35 5.89 -2.43
CA LEU A 427 -17.60 6.35 -3.79
C LEU A 427 -17.74 7.87 -3.86
N LEU A 428 -17.40 8.47 -5.02
CA LEU A 428 -17.40 9.93 -5.19
C LEU A 428 -18.75 10.58 -4.83
N ASP A 429 -19.88 10.04 -5.27
CA ASP A 429 -21.20 10.60 -4.95
C ASP A 429 -21.58 10.43 -3.46
N ASP A 430 -20.89 9.54 -2.74
CA ASP A 430 -21.10 9.25 -1.32
C ASP A 430 -20.17 10.03 -0.38
N VAL A 431 -19.13 10.70 -0.89
CA VAL A 431 -18.19 11.54 -0.11
C VAL A 431 -18.91 12.61 0.69
N ILE A 432 -19.59 13.54 0.01
CA ILE A 432 -20.27 14.67 0.65
C ILE A 432 -21.41 14.21 1.59
N PRO A 433 -22.25 13.23 1.23
CA PRO A 433 -23.22 12.67 2.16
C PRO A 433 -22.61 12.09 3.45
N THR A 434 -21.45 11.43 3.35
CA THR A 434 -20.73 10.83 4.48
C THR A 434 -20.12 11.89 5.39
N LEU A 435 -19.40 12.87 4.81
CA LEU A 435 -18.81 13.99 5.55
C LEU A 435 -19.85 14.83 6.29
N ASN A 436 -21.03 15.04 5.69
CA ASN A 436 -22.13 15.77 6.33
C ASN A 436 -22.97 14.94 7.32
N GLY A 437 -22.63 13.66 7.56
CA GLY A 437 -23.37 12.76 8.45
C GLY A 437 -24.75 12.34 7.95
N THR A 438 -25.13 12.68 6.71
CA THR A 438 -26.42 12.24 6.13
C THR A 438 -26.39 10.77 5.72
N ARG A 439 -25.19 10.23 5.51
CA ARG A 439 -24.89 8.83 5.26
C ARG A 439 -23.92 8.35 6.35
N PRO A 440 -24.14 7.19 6.97
CA PRO A 440 -23.20 6.69 7.97
C PRO A 440 -21.90 6.22 7.30
N PRO A 441 -20.74 6.36 7.97
CA PRO A 441 -19.53 5.63 7.61
C PRO A 441 -19.83 4.14 7.61
N GLU A 442 -19.51 3.46 6.51
CA GLU A 442 -19.67 2.01 6.36
C GLU A 442 -18.46 1.45 5.61
N PRO A 443 -18.05 0.20 5.88
CA PRO A 443 -17.04 -0.52 5.11
C PRO A 443 -17.24 -0.42 3.61
N PHE A 444 -16.17 -0.13 2.89
CA PHE A 444 -16.23 -0.10 1.44
C PHE A 444 -16.16 -1.50 0.86
N PHE A 445 -17.33 -2.08 0.63
CA PHE A 445 -17.48 -3.32 -0.12
C PHE A 445 -18.07 -3.06 -1.50
N PHE A 446 -17.27 -3.29 -2.54
CA PHE A 446 -17.68 -3.21 -3.93
C PHE A 446 -17.71 -4.60 -4.57
N ARG A 447 -18.33 -4.72 -5.74
CA ARG A 447 -18.71 -6.03 -6.30
C ARG A 447 -18.33 -6.16 -7.76
N ALA A 448 -17.91 -7.35 -8.15
CA ALA A 448 -17.77 -7.71 -9.55
C ALA A 448 -18.37 -9.09 -9.79
N ASN A 449 -18.81 -9.34 -11.01
CA ASN A 449 -19.03 -10.70 -11.45
C ASN A 449 -17.68 -11.32 -11.86
N SER A 450 -17.53 -12.61 -11.63
CA SER A 450 -16.40 -13.38 -12.11
C SER A 450 -16.24 -13.24 -13.63
N GLY A 451 -15.01 -12.93 -14.06
CA GLY A 451 -14.64 -12.61 -15.43
C GLY A 451 -14.72 -11.12 -15.79
N GLU A 452 -15.27 -10.25 -14.94
CA GLU A 452 -15.29 -8.81 -15.21
C GLU A 452 -13.91 -8.17 -15.02
N CYS A 453 -13.60 -7.23 -15.90
CA CYS A 453 -12.49 -6.30 -15.78
C CYS A 453 -12.94 -5.10 -14.95
N ILE A 454 -12.09 -4.61 -14.06
CA ILE A 454 -12.36 -3.49 -13.15
C ILE A 454 -11.35 -2.40 -13.44
N GLN A 455 -11.83 -1.17 -13.52
CA GLN A 455 -11.03 0.04 -13.45
C GLN A 455 -11.40 0.77 -12.17
N PHE A 456 -10.40 0.98 -11.31
CA PHE A 456 -10.55 1.63 -10.03
C PHE A 456 -9.86 3.00 -10.10
N GLU A 457 -10.66 4.06 -10.12
CA GLU A 457 -10.17 5.44 -10.06
C GLU A 457 -10.11 5.85 -8.58
N SER A 458 -8.90 6.11 -8.08
CA SER A 458 -8.67 6.51 -6.68
C SER A 458 -8.38 8.01 -6.61
N THR A 459 -9.21 8.74 -5.86
CA THR A 459 -8.98 10.16 -5.53
C THR A 459 -8.51 10.30 -4.09
N ASN A 460 -7.33 10.89 -3.87
CA ASN A 460 -6.83 11.13 -2.52
C ASN A 460 -7.32 12.49 -1.99
N LEU A 461 -8.10 12.49 -0.91
CA LEU A 461 -8.56 13.67 -0.17
C LEU A 461 -8.11 13.65 1.30
N VAL A 462 -7.16 12.78 1.62
CA VAL A 462 -6.58 12.63 2.95
C VAL A 462 -5.41 13.61 3.11
N PRO A 463 -5.22 14.21 4.29
CA PRO A 463 -4.05 15.04 4.56
C PRO A 463 -2.73 14.29 4.37
N PHE A 464 -1.71 15.00 3.88
CA PHE A 464 -0.35 14.44 3.69
C PHE A 464 0.39 14.04 4.97
N GLU A 465 -0.17 14.37 6.15
CA GLU A 465 0.36 13.96 7.45
C GLU A 465 -0.69 13.24 8.28
N TYR A 466 -0.23 12.25 9.04
CA TYR A 466 -0.94 11.76 10.22
C TYR A 466 -0.51 12.60 11.42
N GLU A 467 -1.46 13.26 12.07
CA GLU A 467 -1.17 14.11 13.21
C GLU A 467 -0.82 13.29 14.45
N LEU A 468 0.11 13.80 15.26
CA LEU A 468 0.45 13.19 16.55
C LEU A 468 -0.82 13.01 17.39
N ASP A 469 -1.04 11.81 17.91
CA ASP A 469 -2.10 11.55 18.87
C ASP A 469 -1.60 10.67 20.03
N ASP A 470 -2.50 10.25 20.92
CA ASP A 470 -2.10 9.42 22.08
C ASP A 470 -1.66 7.99 21.70
N PHE A 471 -1.84 7.57 20.46
CA PHE A 471 -1.63 6.22 19.96
C PHE A 471 -0.45 6.14 19.01
N GLN A 472 -0.37 7.04 18.02
CA GLN A 472 0.67 7.08 17.01
C GLN A 472 1.41 8.42 16.95
N VAL A 473 2.68 8.34 16.60
CA VAL A 473 3.55 9.51 16.39
C VAL A 473 3.14 10.27 15.12
N ARG A 474 3.50 11.56 15.00
CA ARG A 474 3.28 12.30 13.75
C ARG A 474 4.16 11.72 12.64
N THR A 475 3.56 11.37 11.51
CA THR A 475 4.26 10.75 10.36
C THR A 475 3.71 11.27 9.04
N PRO A 476 4.55 11.46 8.01
CA PRO A 476 4.09 11.65 6.64
C PRO A 476 3.18 10.49 6.16
N THR A 477 2.15 10.85 5.41
CA THR A 477 1.18 9.99 4.71
C THR A 477 0.84 10.63 3.36
N ASP A 478 1.88 11.01 2.63
CA ASP A 478 1.86 11.90 1.47
C ASP A 478 1.23 11.29 0.22
N ILE A 479 1.21 9.96 0.14
CA ILE A 479 0.70 9.18 -0.99
C ILE A 479 -0.12 7.99 -0.48
N LEU A 480 -1.15 7.60 -1.25
CA LEU A 480 -1.97 6.42 -1.00
C LEU A 480 -1.98 5.50 -2.23
N GLY A 481 -1.81 4.19 -2.03
CA GLY A 481 -1.75 3.21 -3.12
C GLY A 481 -2.54 1.97 -2.78
N GLN A 482 -3.56 1.64 -3.58
CA GLN A 482 -4.53 0.62 -3.23
C GLN A 482 -4.06 -0.78 -3.67
N HIS A 483 -3.33 -1.49 -2.80
CA HIS A 483 -2.95 -2.89 -3.06
C HIS A 483 -4.16 -3.81 -3.00
N ILE A 484 -4.32 -4.71 -3.97
CA ILE A 484 -5.43 -5.65 -4.05
C ILE A 484 -4.98 -7.11 -4.13
N HIS A 485 -5.65 -7.95 -3.35
CA HIS A 485 -5.37 -9.37 -3.24
C HIS A 485 -5.99 -10.19 -4.38
N LEU A 486 -5.46 -11.39 -4.64
CA LEU A 486 -5.98 -12.46 -5.52
C LEU A 486 -6.25 -12.15 -7.02
N VAL A 487 -6.63 -10.93 -7.40
CA VAL A 487 -6.94 -10.53 -8.78
C VAL A 487 -5.67 -10.44 -9.63
N LYS A 488 -5.84 -10.25 -10.94
CA LYS A 488 -4.72 -10.02 -11.87
C LYS A 488 -4.59 -8.54 -12.19
N PHE A 489 -3.35 -8.07 -12.26
CA PHE A 489 -2.98 -6.69 -12.54
C PHE A 489 -1.54 -6.62 -13.07
N ASP A 490 -1.18 -5.49 -13.67
CA ASP A 490 0.20 -5.20 -14.03
C ASP A 490 0.97 -4.79 -12.78
N VAL A 491 1.93 -5.60 -12.32
CA VAL A 491 2.62 -5.37 -11.04
C VAL A 491 3.44 -4.09 -11.04
N THR A 492 3.79 -3.58 -12.23
CA THR A 492 4.54 -2.33 -12.33
C THR A 492 3.68 -1.08 -12.13
N SER A 493 2.35 -1.19 -12.19
CA SER A 493 1.45 -0.03 -12.33
C SER A 493 0.02 -0.19 -11.75
N SER A 494 -0.31 -1.33 -11.14
CA SER A 494 -1.60 -1.54 -10.44
C SER A 494 -1.48 -2.45 -9.21
N ASP A 495 -0.29 -2.47 -8.61
CA ASP A 495 -0.02 -3.19 -7.35
C ASP A 495 -0.31 -2.34 -6.10
N GLY A 496 -0.42 -1.02 -6.23
CA GLY A 496 -0.65 -0.07 -5.14
C GLY A 496 0.57 0.23 -4.26
N GLY A 497 1.80 0.09 -4.77
CA GLY A 497 3.02 0.39 -4.01
C GLY A 497 4.28 0.57 -4.86
N GLY A 498 5.33 1.17 -4.27
CA GLY A 498 6.63 1.43 -4.90
C GLY A 498 7.62 0.27 -4.79
N ASN A 499 7.26 -0.90 -5.31
CA ASN A 499 8.00 -2.15 -5.08
C ASN A 499 9.23 -2.30 -5.99
N GLY A 500 10.43 -2.32 -5.41
CA GLY A 500 11.67 -2.57 -6.13
C GLY A 500 11.94 -1.50 -7.17
N PHE A 501 12.24 -1.92 -8.39
CA PHE A 501 12.38 -0.98 -9.49
C PHE A 501 11.07 -0.65 -10.22
N ASN A 502 9.90 -1.05 -9.71
CA ASN A 502 8.61 -0.64 -10.28
C ASN A 502 8.39 0.88 -10.17
N TYR A 503 7.32 1.36 -10.78
CA TYR A 503 6.85 2.74 -10.64
C TYR A 503 6.28 2.99 -9.25
N GLU A 504 6.10 4.28 -8.94
CA GLU A 504 5.35 4.71 -7.76
C GLU A 504 3.85 4.68 -8.08
N ASP A 505 3.20 3.53 -7.90
CA ASP A 505 1.77 3.35 -8.17
C ASP A 505 0.90 3.79 -6.98
N GLY A 506 0.71 5.10 -6.87
CA GLY A 506 -0.13 5.74 -5.84
C GLY A 506 -0.64 7.12 -6.25
N THR A 507 -1.50 7.68 -5.42
CA THR A 507 -2.14 8.98 -5.59
C THR A 507 -1.65 9.94 -4.52
N PHE A 508 -0.96 11.03 -4.90
CA PHE A 508 -0.52 12.03 -3.92
C PHE A 508 -1.72 12.69 -3.23
N SER A 509 -1.53 12.96 -1.94
CA SER A 509 -2.42 13.81 -1.16
C SER A 509 -2.42 15.23 -1.72
N PRO A 510 -3.51 15.99 -1.51
CA PRO A 510 -3.62 17.35 -2.01
C PRO A 510 -2.50 18.26 -1.48
N GLU A 511 -2.17 18.17 -0.19
CA GLU A 511 -1.10 18.97 0.41
C GLU A 511 0.30 18.54 -0.04
N GLU A 512 0.53 17.26 -0.38
CA GLU A 512 1.81 16.85 -0.98
C GLU A 512 1.99 17.49 -2.36
N VAL A 513 0.93 17.54 -3.18
CA VAL A 513 0.96 18.25 -4.47
C VAL A 513 1.27 19.73 -4.25
N GLN A 514 0.62 20.37 -3.27
CA GLN A 514 0.89 21.77 -2.92
C GLN A 514 2.35 21.96 -2.48
N SER A 515 2.85 21.13 -1.56
CA SER A 515 4.23 21.20 -1.05
C SER A 515 5.26 21.03 -2.16
N ARG A 516 5.07 20.05 -3.05
CA ARG A 516 5.93 19.84 -4.23
C ARG A 516 5.89 21.01 -5.19
N ILE A 517 4.71 21.58 -5.46
CA ILE A 517 4.57 22.76 -6.30
C ILE A 517 5.33 23.94 -5.69
N GLU A 518 5.15 24.20 -4.39
CA GLU A 518 5.87 25.26 -3.68
C GLU A 518 7.39 25.04 -3.76
N ALA A 519 7.86 23.82 -3.54
CA ALA A 519 9.28 23.47 -3.61
C ALA A 519 9.89 23.61 -5.01
N ILE A 520 9.18 23.20 -6.07
CA ILE A 520 9.62 23.39 -7.47
C ILE A 520 9.70 24.88 -7.80
N ARG A 521 8.67 25.65 -7.42
CA ARG A 521 8.62 27.09 -7.65
C ARG A 521 9.76 27.82 -6.92
N ALA A 522 10.03 27.42 -5.67
CA ALA A 522 11.13 27.94 -4.88
C ALA A 522 12.49 27.63 -5.52
N TYR A 523 12.68 26.41 -6.04
CA TYR A 523 13.90 26.02 -6.75
C TYR A 523 14.12 26.84 -8.03
N ASN A 524 13.06 27.06 -8.81
CA ASN A 524 13.13 27.77 -10.08
C ASN A 524 13.08 29.31 -9.94
N GLY A 525 12.82 29.83 -8.74
CA GLY A 525 12.72 31.26 -8.49
C GLY A 525 11.53 31.92 -9.19
N CYS A 526 10.38 31.22 -9.22
CA CYS A 526 9.14 31.73 -9.81
C CYS A 526 8.62 32.97 -9.05
N ASP A 527 7.93 33.86 -9.77
CA ASP A 527 7.36 35.07 -9.17
C ASP A 527 6.10 34.73 -8.34
N GLU A 528 5.67 35.63 -7.46
CA GLU A 528 4.38 35.47 -6.76
C GLU A 528 3.21 35.54 -7.76
N LEU A 529 2.21 34.68 -7.59
CA LEU A 529 0.95 34.77 -8.35
C LEU A 529 0.27 36.11 -8.05
N PRO A 530 -0.25 36.86 -9.06
CA PRO A 530 -0.52 36.46 -10.44
C PRO A 530 0.50 37.00 -11.48
N TYR A 531 1.70 37.39 -11.06
CA TYR A 531 2.67 38.04 -11.95
C TYR A 531 3.43 37.06 -12.86
N ASP A 532 3.35 35.76 -12.55
CA ASP A 532 3.91 34.67 -13.33
C ASP A 532 3.30 34.55 -14.75
N PRO A 533 4.05 34.01 -15.73
CA PRO A 533 3.48 33.57 -17.01
C PRO A 533 2.44 32.45 -16.80
N PRO A 534 1.72 32.01 -17.86
CA PRO A 534 0.81 30.87 -17.77
C PRO A 534 1.50 29.66 -17.13
N PRO A 535 0.78 28.84 -16.34
CA PRO A 535 1.36 27.68 -15.65
C PRO A 535 2.19 26.82 -16.60
N SER A 536 3.39 26.47 -16.15
CA SER A 536 4.29 25.53 -16.81
C SER A 536 4.83 24.55 -15.77
N PHE A 537 5.50 23.48 -16.21
CA PHE A 537 6.11 22.55 -15.26
C PHE A 537 7.22 23.20 -14.42
N GLU A 538 7.90 24.22 -14.93
CA GLU A 538 8.90 24.99 -14.18
C GLU A 538 8.30 25.88 -13.10
N CYS A 539 7.10 26.41 -13.33
CA CYS A 539 6.36 27.21 -12.35
C CYS A 539 4.91 26.69 -12.24
N PRO A 540 4.72 25.50 -11.66
CA PRO A 540 3.41 24.85 -11.60
C PRO A 540 2.48 25.60 -10.65
N VAL A 541 1.18 25.30 -10.71
CA VAL A 541 0.15 25.90 -9.86
C VAL A 541 -0.87 24.82 -9.51
N ALA A 542 -1.19 24.67 -8.22
CA ALA A 542 -2.16 23.67 -7.78
C ALA A 542 -3.55 23.97 -8.34
N GLU A 543 -4.27 22.93 -8.75
CA GLU A 543 -5.59 23.04 -9.37
C GLU A 543 -6.70 22.47 -8.46
N PRO A 544 -7.89 23.10 -8.41
CA PRO A 544 -9.04 22.55 -7.72
C PRO A 544 -9.52 21.25 -8.37
N HIS A 545 -9.92 20.26 -7.56
CA HIS A 545 -10.48 19.02 -8.09
C HIS A 545 -11.80 19.28 -8.86
N PRO A 546 -12.08 18.60 -9.99
CA PRO A 546 -13.26 18.87 -10.81
C PRO A 546 -14.60 18.67 -10.08
N ILE A 547 -14.63 17.78 -9.08
CA ILE A 547 -15.84 17.42 -8.32
C ILE A 547 -15.87 18.12 -6.95
N PHE A 548 -14.73 18.18 -6.27
CA PHE A 548 -14.65 18.64 -4.87
C PHE A 548 -14.16 20.08 -4.74
N GLY A 549 -13.73 20.70 -5.84
CA GLY A 549 -13.10 22.02 -5.84
C GLY A 549 -11.83 22.00 -4.98
N SER A 550 -11.57 23.12 -4.31
CA SER A 550 -10.43 23.25 -3.39
C SER A 550 -10.72 22.68 -2.00
N GLY A 551 -11.96 22.29 -1.70
CA GLY A 551 -12.32 21.82 -0.36
C GLY A 551 -12.37 22.91 0.72
N PRO A 552 -12.72 22.51 1.96
CA PRO A 552 -12.62 23.35 3.14
C PRO A 552 -11.15 23.49 3.60
N ASP A 553 -10.92 24.18 4.72
CA ASP A 553 -9.66 24.17 5.49
C ASP A 553 -10.05 23.68 6.90
N VAL A 554 -10.18 22.36 7.07
CA VAL A 554 -10.64 21.73 8.32
C VAL A 554 -9.49 21.50 9.31
N ASN A 555 -8.26 21.39 8.82
CA ASN A 555 -7.07 21.23 9.66
C ASN A 555 -6.53 22.60 10.17
N CYS A 556 -7.06 23.72 9.68
CA CYS A 556 -6.66 25.09 9.99
C CYS A 556 -5.19 25.40 9.68
N ASN A 557 -4.59 24.72 8.70
CA ASN A 557 -3.23 25.02 8.26
C ASN A 557 -3.19 26.27 7.35
N GLY A 558 -4.34 26.83 6.98
CA GLY A 558 -4.47 28.02 6.14
C GLY A 558 -4.54 27.72 4.63
N TYR A 559 -4.56 26.44 4.25
CA TYR A 559 -4.66 25.96 2.88
C TYR A 559 -5.96 25.16 2.69
N PRO A 560 -6.59 25.24 1.51
CA PRO A 560 -7.74 24.38 1.21
C PRO A 560 -7.31 22.90 1.11
N ASP A 561 -7.97 22.03 1.87
CA ASP A 561 -7.63 20.61 2.06
C ASP A 561 -7.68 19.78 0.77
N TYR A 562 -8.42 20.21 -0.26
CA TYR A 562 -8.55 19.44 -1.53
C TYR A 562 -7.91 20.15 -2.73
N LEU A 563 -7.24 21.28 -2.52
CA LEU A 563 -6.48 21.94 -3.59
C LEU A 563 -5.29 21.07 -3.96
N GLY A 564 -5.16 20.70 -5.23
CA GLY A 564 -4.12 19.77 -5.68
C GLY A 564 -4.49 18.29 -5.58
N ALA A 565 -5.73 17.94 -5.20
CA ALA A 565 -6.15 16.53 -5.12
C ALA A 565 -5.97 15.81 -6.46
N GLN A 566 -5.30 14.65 -6.41
CA GLN A 566 -5.05 13.81 -7.58
C GLN A 566 -6.09 12.70 -7.73
N THR A 567 -6.20 12.18 -8.95
CA THR A 567 -6.91 10.93 -9.25
C THR A 567 -6.03 10.07 -10.15
N SER A 568 -5.70 8.86 -9.69
CA SER A 568 -4.98 7.85 -10.48
C SER A 568 -5.87 6.63 -10.77
N VAL A 569 -5.39 5.67 -11.55
CA VAL A 569 -6.22 4.56 -12.05
C VAL A 569 -5.52 3.22 -12.00
N GLN A 570 -6.13 2.29 -11.28
CA GLN A 570 -5.69 0.90 -11.26
C GLN A 570 -6.61 0.01 -12.08
N ARG A 571 -6.03 -1.01 -12.73
CA ARG A 571 -6.75 -1.93 -13.60
C ARG A 571 -6.59 -3.36 -13.12
N TRP A 572 -7.71 -3.98 -12.79
CA TRP A 572 -7.76 -5.32 -12.21
C TRP A 572 -8.65 -6.25 -13.02
N TRP A 573 -8.38 -7.55 -12.95
CA TRP A 573 -9.24 -8.58 -13.52
C TRP A 573 -9.65 -9.60 -12.46
N ALA A 574 -10.96 -9.71 -12.23
CA ALA A 574 -11.55 -10.73 -11.37
C ALA A 574 -11.61 -12.05 -12.13
N ASP A 575 -10.46 -12.71 -12.28
CA ASP A 575 -10.31 -13.83 -13.19
C ASP A 575 -11.13 -15.07 -12.75
N PRO A 576 -11.76 -15.81 -13.68
CA PRO A 576 -12.55 -16.98 -13.30
C PRO A 576 -11.67 -18.09 -12.75
N VAL A 577 -12.09 -18.67 -11.62
CA VAL A 577 -11.46 -19.85 -11.02
C VAL A 577 -12.36 -21.04 -11.26
N LEU A 578 -11.98 -21.89 -12.21
CA LEU A 578 -12.82 -23.00 -12.65
C LEU A 578 -12.44 -24.31 -11.94
N LEU A 579 -13.45 -24.98 -11.41
CA LEU A 579 -13.36 -26.36 -10.94
C LEU A 579 -13.15 -27.34 -12.11
N SER A 580 -12.76 -28.57 -11.79
CA SER A 580 -12.56 -29.65 -12.79
C SER A 580 -13.79 -30.00 -13.63
N ASN A 581 -14.99 -29.59 -13.19
CA ASN A 581 -16.26 -29.73 -13.91
C ASN A 581 -16.68 -28.45 -14.66
N ASN A 582 -15.79 -27.47 -14.80
CA ASN A 582 -16.00 -26.13 -15.36
C ASN A 582 -17.01 -25.27 -14.60
N GLN A 583 -17.32 -25.58 -13.35
CA GLN A 583 -18.07 -24.66 -12.49
C GLN A 583 -17.13 -23.59 -11.94
N ASP A 584 -17.57 -22.34 -12.00
CA ASP A 584 -16.83 -21.22 -11.45
C ASP A 584 -17.02 -21.15 -9.92
N GLN A 585 -15.92 -21.18 -9.18
CA GLN A 585 -15.93 -21.04 -7.72
C GLN A 585 -15.68 -19.61 -7.22
N THR A 586 -15.41 -18.69 -8.16
CA THR A 586 -15.05 -17.29 -7.98
C THR A 586 -13.81 -17.06 -7.10
N LEU A 587 -13.28 -15.83 -7.11
CA LEU A 587 -12.26 -15.40 -6.15
C LEU A 587 -12.84 -15.14 -4.75
N ARG A 588 -14.17 -15.06 -4.63
CA ARG A 588 -14.92 -14.75 -3.40
C ARG A 588 -14.58 -13.35 -2.87
N THR A 589 -14.23 -13.22 -1.60
CA THR A 589 -13.87 -11.94 -1.00
C THR A 589 -12.38 -11.70 -1.14
N VAL A 590 -12.06 -10.55 -1.72
CA VAL A 590 -10.72 -10.04 -2.00
C VAL A 590 -10.47 -8.86 -1.07
N PHE A 591 -9.38 -8.89 -0.32
CA PHE A 591 -8.96 -7.80 0.55
C PHE A 591 -8.19 -6.74 -0.25
N THR A 592 -8.29 -5.47 0.15
CA THR A 592 -7.53 -4.40 -0.47
C THR A 592 -7.28 -3.28 0.55
N HIS A 593 -6.11 -2.65 0.48
CA HIS A 593 -5.65 -1.68 1.48
C HIS A 593 -4.53 -0.79 0.93
N ASP A 594 -4.24 0.30 1.63
CA ASP A 594 -3.07 1.12 1.32
C ASP A 594 -1.75 0.35 1.56
N HIS A 595 -0.77 0.49 0.66
CA HIS A 595 0.55 -0.14 0.76
C HIS A 595 1.73 0.87 0.86
N PHE A 596 1.48 2.18 0.86
CA PHE A 596 2.53 3.17 1.11
C PHE A 596 2.70 3.53 2.58
N GLY A 597 1.62 3.64 3.35
CA GLY A 597 1.63 3.87 4.81
C GLY A 597 0.75 2.88 5.58
N PRO A 598 0.81 1.56 5.29
CA PRO A 598 -0.10 0.56 5.85
C PRO A 598 -0.05 0.49 7.38
N SER A 599 1.11 0.79 7.97
CA SER A 599 1.31 0.78 9.42
C SER A 599 0.42 1.78 10.16
N THR A 600 0.10 2.88 9.51
CA THR A 600 -0.76 3.96 10.04
C THR A 600 -2.18 3.82 9.53
N HIS A 601 -2.33 3.71 8.20
CA HIS A 601 -3.62 3.76 7.53
C HIS A 601 -4.58 2.61 7.87
N GLN A 602 -4.07 1.38 7.98
CA GLN A 602 -4.93 0.23 8.26
C GLN A 602 -5.53 0.30 9.67
N GLN A 603 -4.77 0.76 10.67
CA GLN A 603 -5.25 0.85 12.05
C GLN A 603 -6.41 1.84 12.22
N VAL A 604 -6.46 2.84 11.34
CA VAL A 604 -7.46 3.92 11.36
C VAL A 604 -8.54 3.76 10.28
N GLY A 605 -8.69 2.56 9.70
CA GLY A 605 -9.86 2.19 8.90
C GLY A 605 -9.68 2.09 7.39
N LEU A 606 -8.49 2.40 6.86
CA LEU A 606 -8.29 2.53 5.42
C LEU A 606 -8.02 1.18 4.76
N TYR A 607 -9.09 0.44 4.54
CA TYR A 607 -9.11 -0.85 3.88
C TYR A 607 -10.52 -1.14 3.34
N ALA A 608 -10.62 -2.08 2.43
CA ALA A 608 -11.85 -2.40 1.72
C ALA A 608 -11.89 -3.85 1.25
N GLY A 609 -13.03 -4.26 0.70
CA GLY A 609 -13.21 -5.58 0.13
C GLY A 609 -13.89 -5.58 -1.23
N LEU A 610 -13.31 -6.27 -2.20
CA LEU A 610 -13.97 -6.64 -3.44
C LEU A 610 -14.67 -8.00 -3.25
N VAL A 611 -15.96 -8.08 -3.58
CA VAL A 611 -16.70 -9.35 -3.59
C VAL A 611 -16.94 -9.80 -5.02
N VAL A 612 -16.39 -10.96 -5.37
CA VAL A 612 -16.52 -11.56 -6.70
C VAL A 612 -17.63 -12.63 -6.70
N GLU A 613 -18.74 -12.27 -7.31
CA GLU A 613 -19.95 -13.09 -7.45
C GLU A 613 -19.92 -13.94 -8.72
N PRO A 614 -20.73 -15.01 -8.81
CA PRO A 614 -20.81 -15.81 -10.04
C PRO A 614 -21.25 -14.96 -11.23
N ALA A 615 -20.75 -15.29 -12.43
CA ALA A 615 -21.10 -14.59 -13.66
C ALA A 615 -22.63 -14.46 -13.88
N GLY A 616 -23.09 -13.26 -14.21
CA GLY A 616 -24.50 -12.96 -14.45
C GLY A 616 -25.35 -12.74 -13.19
N SER A 617 -24.73 -12.67 -12.02
CA SER A 617 -25.43 -12.31 -10.79
C SER A 617 -25.88 -10.85 -10.83
N THR A 618 -27.03 -10.58 -10.22
CA THR A 618 -27.49 -9.23 -9.92
C THR A 618 -27.60 -9.05 -8.42
N TRP A 619 -27.35 -7.83 -7.94
CA TRP A 619 -27.21 -7.57 -6.51
C TRP A 619 -28.19 -6.47 -6.12
N VAL A 620 -28.99 -6.70 -5.07
CA VAL A 620 -29.92 -5.69 -4.58
C VAL A 620 -29.76 -5.53 -3.07
N HIS A 621 -29.82 -4.30 -2.57
CA HIS A 621 -29.70 -4.00 -1.15
C HIS A 621 -30.77 -4.75 -0.35
N ASN A 622 -30.35 -5.43 0.72
CA ASN A 622 -31.17 -6.37 1.51
C ASN A 622 -32.50 -5.79 2.02
N GLU A 623 -32.48 -4.53 2.47
CA GLU A 623 -33.65 -3.86 3.06
C GLU A 623 -34.46 -2.97 2.10
N THR A 624 -33.81 -2.36 1.10
CA THR A 624 -34.43 -1.33 0.24
C THR A 624 -34.83 -1.87 -1.13
N GLY A 625 -34.23 -2.98 -1.57
CA GLY A 625 -34.39 -3.51 -2.91
C GLY A 625 -33.73 -2.67 -4.01
N VAL A 626 -32.96 -1.63 -3.66
CA VAL A 626 -32.18 -0.84 -4.61
C VAL A 626 -31.13 -1.74 -5.26
N VAL A 627 -31.01 -1.70 -6.58
CA VAL A 627 -29.97 -2.43 -7.31
C VAL A 627 -28.60 -1.82 -6.97
N LEU A 628 -27.64 -2.64 -6.58
CA LEU A 628 -26.26 -2.22 -6.35
C LEU A 628 -25.48 -2.31 -7.67
N GLY A 629 -24.56 -1.38 -7.92
CA GLY A 629 -23.83 -1.31 -9.19
C GLY A 629 -24.78 -1.27 -10.41
N ASP A 630 -25.81 -0.42 -10.32
CA ASP A 630 -26.95 -0.40 -11.25
C ASP A 630 -26.63 0.10 -12.66
N GLY A 631 -25.42 0.61 -12.87
CA GLY A 631 -24.97 1.21 -14.12
C GLY A 631 -25.63 2.57 -14.41
N ILE A 632 -26.34 3.15 -13.43
CA ILE A 632 -26.93 4.48 -13.50
C ILE A 632 -25.99 5.51 -12.86
N ARG A 633 -25.41 5.19 -11.70
CA ARG A 633 -24.36 6.04 -11.08
C ARG A 633 -23.05 5.91 -11.86
N GLU A 634 -22.45 7.05 -12.20
CA GLU A 634 -21.20 7.10 -12.97
C GLU A 634 -19.97 6.65 -12.15
N ASP A 635 -20.08 6.64 -10.82
CA ASP A 635 -19.03 6.21 -9.89
C ASP A 635 -19.03 4.71 -9.57
N GLY A 636 -19.93 3.93 -10.18
CA GLY A 636 -20.03 2.48 -9.98
C GLY A 636 -20.95 2.06 -8.82
N GLY A 637 -21.59 3.02 -8.14
CA GLY A 637 -22.48 2.77 -7.01
C GLY A 637 -23.92 2.35 -7.37
N PRO A 638 -24.80 2.27 -6.36
CA PRO A 638 -24.47 2.27 -4.93
C PRO A 638 -23.80 0.95 -4.52
N THR A 639 -23.01 1.00 -3.44
CA THR A 639 -22.42 -0.16 -2.76
C THR A 639 -23.04 -0.36 -1.37
N SER A 640 -22.81 -1.53 -0.76
CA SER A 640 -23.27 -1.81 0.61
C SER A 640 -22.60 -3.05 1.19
N TRP A 641 -22.43 -3.07 2.51
CA TRP A 641 -22.05 -4.29 3.26
C TRP A 641 -23.10 -5.41 3.21
N GLN A 642 -24.30 -5.17 2.67
CA GLN A 642 -25.38 -6.16 2.62
C GLN A 642 -26.10 -6.22 1.28
N ALA A 643 -26.40 -7.43 0.80
CA ALA A 643 -27.09 -7.63 -0.48
C ALA A 643 -27.91 -8.93 -0.53
N VAL A 644 -28.93 -8.97 -1.38
CA VAL A 644 -29.47 -10.20 -1.96
C VAL A 644 -28.75 -10.43 -3.28
N ILE A 645 -28.08 -11.56 -3.39
CA ILE A 645 -27.48 -12.03 -4.63
C ILE A 645 -28.55 -12.83 -5.36
N GLN A 646 -28.93 -12.37 -6.55
CA GLN A 646 -29.91 -13.02 -7.41
C GLN A 646 -29.22 -13.76 -8.55
N ASN A 647 -29.29 -15.09 -8.51
CA ASN A 647 -28.72 -15.98 -9.52
C ASN A 647 -29.54 -17.29 -9.60
N GLY A 648 -30.80 -17.17 -10.04
CA GLY A 648 -31.72 -18.31 -10.13
C GLY A 648 -31.92 -19.03 -8.80
N ASP A 649 -31.82 -20.36 -8.81
CA ASP A 649 -31.99 -21.22 -7.63
C ASP A 649 -30.86 -21.09 -6.59
N GLN A 650 -29.77 -20.36 -6.91
CA GLN A 650 -28.63 -20.11 -6.01
C GLN A 650 -28.70 -18.75 -5.29
N SER A 651 -29.85 -18.06 -5.41
CA SER A 651 -30.04 -16.75 -4.79
C SER A 651 -29.97 -16.83 -3.27
N HIS A 652 -29.27 -15.88 -2.63
CA HIS A 652 -29.06 -15.86 -1.18
C HIS A 652 -28.90 -14.43 -0.66
N ARG A 653 -28.96 -14.27 0.67
CA ARG A 653 -28.61 -13.01 1.33
C ARG A 653 -27.17 -13.08 1.81
N GLU A 654 -26.47 -11.98 1.60
CA GLU A 654 -25.09 -11.80 1.99
C GLU A 654 -24.96 -10.61 2.94
N PHE A 655 -24.07 -10.79 3.92
CA PHE A 655 -23.67 -9.78 4.89
C PHE A 655 -22.15 -9.82 5.01
N LEU A 656 -21.52 -8.68 4.79
CA LEU A 656 -20.09 -8.49 4.81
C LEU A 656 -19.70 -7.86 6.13
N ILE A 657 -18.69 -8.46 6.77
CA ILE A 657 -18.27 -8.13 8.11
C ILE A 657 -16.80 -7.79 8.07
N GLU A 658 -16.49 -6.60 8.51
CA GLU A 658 -15.17 -6.07 8.67
C GLU A 658 -14.84 -6.01 10.16
N PHE A 659 -13.69 -6.56 10.55
CA PHE A 659 -13.19 -6.49 11.92
C PHE A 659 -11.96 -5.57 11.93
N GLY A 660 -11.97 -4.58 12.83
CA GLY A 660 -10.78 -3.81 13.17
C GLY A 660 -10.38 -4.11 14.60
N ASP A 661 -9.18 -4.63 14.81
CA ASP A 661 -8.51 -4.59 16.10
C ASP A 661 -7.72 -3.29 16.23
N PHE A 662 -7.35 -2.97 17.48
CA PHE A 662 -6.55 -1.79 17.81
C PHE A 662 -7.10 -0.42 17.36
N GLN A 663 -8.39 -0.34 17.00
CA GLN A 663 -9.05 0.90 16.58
C GLN A 663 -8.85 1.99 17.64
N HIS A 664 -8.13 3.05 17.27
CA HIS A 664 -7.91 4.22 18.12
C HIS A 664 -9.25 4.87 18.44
N ALA A 665 -9.41 5.34 19.69
CA ALA A 665 -10.65 5.96 20.14
C ALA A 665 -10.43 6.91 21.32
N TYR A 666 -11.20 7.98 21.33
CA TYR A 666 -11.36 8.93 22.43
C TYR A 666 -12.79 8.87 22.96
N LYS A 667 -13.00 9.35 24.19
CA LYS A 667 -14.36 9.53 24.75
C LYS A 667 -15.05 10.77 24.16
N GLU A 668 -16.39 10.76 24.17
CA GLU A 668 -17.27 11.83 23.70
C GLU A 668 -16.90 13.24 24.19
N GLU A 669 -16.38 13.36 25.42
CA GLU A 669 -16.10 14.67 26.02
C GLU A 669 -14.90 15.40 25.39
N TRP A 670 -14.07 14.69 24.64
CA TRP A 670 -13.00 15.29 23.87
C TRP A 670 -13.52 15.58 22.47
N GLN A 671 -13.38 16.81 22.01
CA GLN A 671 -13.69 17.19 20.64
C GLN A 671 -12.50 18.00 20.18
N PRO A 672 -11.66 17.47 19.27
CA PRO A 672 -10.50 18.21 18.81
C PRO A 672 -10.96 19.49 18.13
N VAL A 673 -10.33 20.59 18.49
CA VAL A 673 -10.32 21.82 17.70
C VAL A 673 -8.95 21.87 17.05
N CYS A 674 -8.86 22.41 15.84
CA CYS A 674 -7.64 22.49 15.02
C CYS A 674 -6.34 22.49 15.83
N PRO A 675 -5.35 21.65 15.47
CA PRO A 675 -4.12 21.49 16.25
C PRO A 675 -3.42 22.85 16.39
N ALA A 676 -3.48 23.43 17.58
CA ALA A 676 -3.02 24.79 17.83
C ALA A 676 -1.55 24.86 18.29
N ASP A 677 -0.89 23.72 18.53
CA ASP A 677 0.41 23.60 19.20
C ASP A 677 1.15 22.31 18.75
N ASP A 678 2.46 22.18 19.06
CA ASP A 678 3.38 21.04 18.79
C ASP A 678 2.94 19.66 19.36
N ILE A 679 1.73 19.56 19.92
CA ILE A 679 1.19 18.35 20.59
C ILE A 679 0.10 17.63 19.78
N GLY A 680 -0.25 18.14 18.59
CA GLY A 680 -1.23 17.54 17.69
C GLY A 680 -2.60 17.33 18.35
N LEU A 681 -3.14 16.12 18.20
CA LEU A 681 -4.43 15.66 18.69
C LEU A 681 -4.36 14.86 20.01
N ALA A 682 -3.22 14.86 20.71
CA ALA A 682 -3.08 14.08 21.94
C ALA A 682 -3.99 14.57 23.09
N SER A 683 -4.71 13.67 23.75
CA SER A 683 -5.50 13.95 24.95
C SER A 683 -5.59 12.77 25.93
N PRO A 684 -4.52 12.53 26.73
CA PRO A 684 -4.31 11.32 27.52
C PRO A 684 -5.45 10.90 28.47
N GLN A 685 -6.23 11.89 28.92
CA GLN A 685 -7.33 11.72 29.86
C GLN A 685 -8.60 11.15 29.20
N PHE A 686 -8.72 11.32 27.88
CA PHE A 686 -9.86 10.89 27.09
C PHE A 686 -9.54 9.69 26.18
N ALA A 687 -8.26 9.40 25.92
CA ALA A 687 -7.86 8.22 25.15
C ALA A 687 -8.35 6.89 25.77
N ILE A 688 -8.95 6.06 24.92
CA ILE A 688 -9.36 4.70 25.23
C ILE A 688 -8.15 3.79 25.05
N ASN A 689 -7.63 3.30 26.17
CA ASN A 689 -6.56 2.30 26.19
C ASN A 689 -5.32 2.65 25.31
N PRO A 690 -4.70 3.84 25.50
CA PRO A 690 -3.50 4.21 24.75
C PRO A 690 -2.27 3.37 25.16
N PRO A 691 -1.20 3.36 24.34
CA PRO A 691 0.04 2.64 24.60
C PRO A 691 0.68 3.01 25.94
N GLY A 692 1.47 2.08 26.48
CA GLY A 692 2.16 2.27 27.75
C GLY A 692 1.25 2.13 28.98
N ARG A 693 0.10 1.45 28.88
CA ARG A 693 -0.67 0.99 30.05
C ARG A 693 -0.14 -0.37 30.52
N LEU A 694 0.18 -0.50 31.82
CA LEU A 694 0.57 -1.78 32.38
C LEU A 694 -0.67 -2.65 32.61
N SER A 695 -0.66 -3.86 32.05
CA SER A 695 -1.65 -4.90 32.33
C SER A 695 -1.20 -5.69 33.56
N HIS A 696 -1.95 -5.59 34.67
CA HIS A 696 -1.77 -6.49 35.81
C HIS A 696 -2.74 -7.69 35.70
N VAL A 697 -2.23 -8.89 35.93
CA VAL A 697 -2.95 -10.17 35.82
C VAL A 697 -3.98 -10.36 36.96
N PRO A 698 -5.12 -11.08 36.76
CA PRO A 698 -5.78 -11.44 35.51
C PRO A 698 -7.04 -10.57 35.29
N HIS A 699 -7.04 -9.87 34.16
CA HIS A 699 -8.14 -9.15 33.53
C HIS A 699 -8.73 -7.96 34.31
N PHE A 700 -8.65 -6.78 33.68
CA PHE A 700 -9.49 -5.60 33.88
C PHE A 700 -9.05 -4.50 34.88
N ILE A 701 -7.80 -4.46 35.34
CA ILE A 701 -7.28 -3.26 36.02
C ILE A 701 -6.02 -2.78 35.29
N TYR A 702 -6.18 -1.72 34.50
CA TYR A 702 -5.10 -1.04 33.81
C TYR A 702 -4.55 0.08 34.70
N GLU A 703 -3.26 0.02 35.02
CA GLU A 703 -2.56 1.12 35.68
C GLU A 703 -1.85 1.96 34.60
N LYS A 704 -1.89 3.30 34.72
CA LYS A 704 -1.04 4.16 33.88
C LYS A 704 0.42 3.80 34.19
N ALA A 705 1.24 3.45 33.20
CA ALA A 705 2.66 3.27 33.48
C ALA A 705 3.25 4.56 34.06
N ASN A 706 4.19 4.41 34.97
CA ASN A 706 5.07 5.50 35.41
C ASN A 706 6.32 5.42 34.53
N PRO A 707 6.92 6.56 34.14
CA PRO A 707 7.12 7.03 32.77
C PRO A 707 7.48 5.98 31.69
N CYS A 708 7.23 6.31 30.42
CA CYS A 708 7.47 5.46 29.25
C CYS A 708 8.78 4.65 29.37
N PRO A 709 8.75 3.31 29.26
CA PRO A 709 9.88 2.44 29.61
C PRO A 709 11.19 2.75 28.88
N ILE A 710 11.10 3.40 27.71
CA ILE A 710 12.23 3.66 26.82
C ILE A 710 12.76 5.10 26.93
N SER A 711 11.98 6.08 27.44
CA SER A 711 12.33 7.50 27.33
C SER A 711 12.08 8.38 28.55
N GLY A 712 11.47 7.86 29.63
CA GLY A 712 11.16 8.70 30.79
C GLY A 712 10.05 9.75 30.56
N ALA A 713 9.41 9.77 29.38
CA ALA A 713 8.27 10.64 29.06
C ALA A 713 7.01 10.26 29.85
N ALA A 714 6.13 11.23 30.11
CA ALA A 714 4.84 10.96 30.73
C ALA A 714 3.90 10.27 29.71
N PRO A 715 3.19 9.19 30.09
CA PRO A 715 2.27 8.50 29.18
C PRO A 715 1.13 9.39 28.66
N PRO A 716 0.52 9.01 27.52
CA PRO A 716 0.76 7.78 26.78
C PRO A 716 2.05 7.82 25.98
N CYS A 717 2.44 6.66 25.45
CA CYS A 717 3.70 6.49 24.75
C CYS A 717 3.41 6.20 23.27
N PRO A 718 2.99 7.18 22.45
CA PRO A 718 2.59 6.94 21.06
C PRO A 718 3.62 6.09 20.33
N GLU A 719 3.23 5.16 19.47
CA GLU A 719 4.16 4.26 18.78
C GLU A 719 4.26 4.67 17.31
N ALA A 720 5.37 4.34 16.63
CA ALA A 720 5.41 4.51 15.16
C ALA A 720 4.38 3.58 14.51
N ILE A 721 4.29 2.35 15.02
CA ILE A 721 3.30 1.35 14.63
C ILE A 721 2.73 0.79 15.93
N SER A 722 1.44 1.00 16.19
CA SER A 722 0.84 0.50 17.43
C SER A 722 0.82 -1.03 17.43
N ALA A 723 1.42 -1.67 18.44
CA ALA A 723 1.50 -3.13 18.50
C ALA A 723 0.89 -3.73 19.78
N ASP A 724 0.73 -2.94 20.85
CA ASP A 724 0.37 -3.43 22.19
C ASP A 724 -1.07 -3.11 22.60
N ASN A 725 -2.05 -3.97 22.27
CA ASN A 725 -3.43 -3.93 22.78
C ASN A 725 -4.02 -2.52 22.90
N VAL A 726 -3.79 -1.63 21.93
CA VAL A 726 -4.22 -0.24 22.00
C VAL A 726 -5.70 -0.10 21.63
N GLY A 727 -6.33 1.02 21.99
CA GLY A 727 -7.65 1.37 21.46
C GLY A 727 -8.78 0.41 21.85
N THR A 728 -9.67 0.13 20.91
CA THR A 728 -10.83 -0.77 21.03
C THR A 728 -10.93 -1.70 19.82
N SER A 729 -12.01 -2.48 19.73
CA SER A 729 -12.30 -3.33 18.57
C SER A 729 -13.60 -2.91 17.91
N VAL A 730 -13.63 -2.86 16.59
CA VAL A 730 -14.81 -2.48 15.81
C VAL A 730 -15.25 -3.60 14.87
N VAL A 731 -16.55 -3.59 14.58
CA VAL A 731 -17.20 -4.36 13.53
C VAL A 731 -17.92 -3.38 12.62
N ASN A 732 -17.52 -3.29 11.35
CA ASN A 732 -18.01 -2.29 10.38
C ASN A 732 -17.98 -0.86 10.95
N TYR A 733 -16.85 -0.46 11.53
CA TYR A 733 -16.67 0.83 12.23
C TYR A 733 -17.64 1.05 13.43
N ARG A 734 -18.12 -0.01 14.07
CA ARG A 734 -19.01 0.07 15.24
C ARG A 734 -18.50 -0.81 16.38
N ASN A 735 -18.68 -0.35 17.61
CA ASN A 735 -18.23 -0.99 18.84
C ASN A 735 -19.40 -1.06 19.82
N GLU A 736 -19.62 -2.21 20.46
CA GLU A 736 -20.62 -2.34 21.54
C GLU A 736 -20.16 -3.39 22.55
N PRO A 737 -19.17 -3.08 23.41
CA PRO A 737 -18.58 -4.05 24.32
C PRO A 737 -19.58 -4.48 25.41
N VAL A 738 -19.58 -5.77 25.74
CA VAL A 738 -20.47 -6.36 26.76
C VAL A 738 -20.39 -5.61 28.07
N SER A 739 -19.17 -5.26 28.50
CA SER A 739 -18.90 -4.58 29.78
C SER A 739 -19.69 -3.28 29.92
N MET A 740 -19.83 -2.50 28.85
CA MET A 740 -20.55 -1.23 28.89
C MET A 740 -22.07 -1.41 28.96
N ARG A 741 -22.61 -2.48 28.34
CA ARG A 741 -24.07 -2.77 28.37
C ARG A 741 -24.57 -3.24 29.73
N VAL A 742 -23.68 -3.72 30.60
CA VAL A 742 -24.02 -4.21 31.95
C VAL A 742 -23.39 -3.35 33.05
N ARG A 743 -22.85 -2.19 32.70
CA ARG A 743 -22.13 -1.30 33.62
C ARG A 743 -23.07 -0.50 34.51
N ASP A 744 -22.65 -0.29 35.75
CA ASP A 744 -23.11 0.81 36.58
C ASP A 744 -22.17 2.02 36.37
N PRO A 745 -22.64 3.12 35.74
CA PRO A 745 -21.79 4.25 35.41
C PRO A 745 -21.26 4.98 36.66
N SER A 746 -21.89 4.81 37.82
CA SER A 746 -21.46 5.47 39.07
C SER A 746 -20.26 4.80 39.73
N SER A 747 -20.16 3.48 39.59
CA SER A 747 -19.08 2.67 40.19
C SER A 747 -18.07 2.15 39.16
N ASN A 748 -18.40 2.23 37.87
CA ASN A 748 -17.65 1.62 36.77
C ASN A 748 -17.45 0.11 36.93
N THR A 749 -18.43 -0.57 37.55
CA THR A 749 -18.45 -2.03 37.74
C THR A 749 -19.70 -2.63 37.11
N GLN A 750 -19.81 -3.97 37.09
CA GLN A 750 -21.04 -4.64 36.65
C GLN A 750 -22.21 -4.23 37.57
N ALA A 751 -23.31 -3.81 36.96
CA ALA A 751 -24.52 -3.39 37.66
C ALA A 751 -25.05 -4.51 38.58
N PRO A 752 -25.58 -4.19 39.77
CA PRO A 752 -26.12 -5.19 40.66
C PRO A 752 -27.39 -5.83 40.08
N ASN A 753 -27.49 -7.16 40.19
CA ASN A 753 -28.70 -7.90 39.86
C ASN A 753 -29.54 -8.08 41.12
N THR A 754 -30.78 -7.56 41.11
CA THR A 754 -31.71 -7.75 42.23
C THR A 754 -32.77 -8.80 41.86
N PRO A 755 -32.88 -9.92 42.60
CA PRO A 755 -33.88 -10.94 42.31
C PRO A 755 -35.31 -10.38 42.28
N GLY A 756 -36.05 -10.64 41.20
CA GLY A 756 -37.45 -10.19 41.03
C GLY A 756 -37.64 -8.76 40.48
N LEU A 757 -36.56 -8.04 40.19
CA LEU A 757 -36.55 -6.75 39.49
C LEU A 757 -35.80 -6.87 38.16
N GLN A 758 -35.76 -5.77 37.39
CA GLN A 758 -34.91 -5.64 36.21
C GLN A 758 -33.47 -6.04 36.57
N GLN A 759 -32.84 -6.87 35.72
CA GLN A 759 -31.48 -7.38 35.91
C GLN A 759 -30.53 -6.64 34.95
N PRO A 760 -30.11 -5.40 35.26
CA PRO A 760 -29.28 -4.59 34.36
C PRO A 760 -27.85 -5.11 34.24
N GLY A 761 -27.39 -5.91 35.21
CA GLY A 761 -26.05 -6.50 35.23
C GLY A 761 -25.97 -7.91 34.67
N ASP A 762 -27.09 -8.57 34.36
CA ASP A 762 -27.06 -9.97 33.93
C ASP A 762 -26.55 -10.08 32.48
N LEU A 763 -25.41 -10.75 32.33
CA LEU A 763 -24.70 -10.95 31.06
C LEU A 763 -25.57 -11.68 30.03
N SER A 764 -26.53 -12.50 30.45
CA SER A 764 -27.44 -13.21 29.55
C SER A 764 -28.38 -12.25 28.80
N PHE A 765 -28.60 -11.04 29.32
CA PHE A 765 -29.42 -10.00 28.70
C PHE A 765 -28.60 -8.84 28.12
N ALA A 766 -27.26 -8.93 28.08
CA ALA A 766 -26.40 -7.83 27.63
C ALA A 766 -26.85 -7.29 26.26
N TYR A 767 -27.05 -8.15 25.27
CA TYR A 767 -27.47 -7.79 23.91
C TYR A 767 -28.98 -7.81 23.67
N MET A 768 -29.82 -8.03 24.69
CA MET A 768 -31.26 -7.97 24.54
C MET A 768 -31.73 -6.53 24.25
N THR A 769 -32.69 -6.34 23.35
CA THR A 769 -33.36 -5.05 23.16
C THR A 769 -34.17 -4.69 24.41
N ARG A 770 -33.70 -3.70 25.17
CA ARG A 770 -34.32 -3.22 26.43
C ARG A 770 -33.83 -1.81 26.78
N THR A 771 -34.58 -1.11 27.62
CA THR A 771 -34.36 0.33 27.91
C THR A 771 -34.24 0.64 29.40
N ASP A 772 -33.85 -0.36 30.18
CA ASP A 772 -33.77 -0.34 31.65
C ASP A 772 -32.37 -0.71 32.17
N ARG A 773 -31.32 -0.51 31.36
CA ARG A 773 -29.93 -0.58 31.82
C ARG A 773 -29.63 0.58 32.77
N LEU A 774 -28.70 0.38 33.71
CA LEU A 774 -28.27 1.47 34.60
C LEU A 774 -27.50 2.57 33.85
N ASP A 775 -26.76 2.20 32.81
CA ASP A 775 -26.15 3.16 31.89
C ASP A 775 -27.21 3.65 30.88
N PRO A 776 -27.65 4.93 30.96
CA PRO A 776 -28.73 5.45 30.13
C PRO A 776 -28.36 5.50 28.65
N ASP A 777 -27.08 5.60 28.30
CA ASP A 777 -26.60 5.71 26.92
C ASP A 777 -26.97 4.45 26.13
N TYR A 778 -26.90 3.29 26.78
CA TYR A 778 -27.23 1.99 26.19
C TYR A 778 -28.73 1.69 26.14
N ASN A 779 -29.57 2.62 26.61
CA ASN A 779 -31.03 2.58 26.45
C ASN A 779 -31.51 3.45 25.27
N THR A 780 -30.62 4.21 24.64
CA THR A 780 -30.94 5.11 23.52
C THR A 780 -31.11 4.35 22.19
N PHE A 781 -31.59 5.06 21.17
CA PHE A 781 -31.65 4.56 19.79
C PHE A 781 -30.26 4.70 19.13
N PRO A 782 -29.80 3.71 18.35
CA PRO A 782 -28.53 3.81 17.61
C PRO A 782 -28.59 4.89 16.52
N GLY A 783 -27.83 5.98 16.64
CA GLY A 783 -27.74 7.03 15.61
C GLY A 783 -28.79 8.14 15.69
N LEU A 784 -29.15 8.61 16.89
CA LEU A 784 -29.92 9.86 17.04
C LEU A 784 -28.98 11.08 17.09
N PRO A 785 -29.46 12.28 16.65
CA PRO A 785 -28.75 13.56 16.79
C PRO A 785 -28.35 13.93 18.22
N GLU A 786 -28.90 13.23 19.23
CA GLU A 786 -28.55 13.44 20.64
C GLU A 786 -27.18 12.85 21.02
N LYS A 787 -26.65 11.86 20.27
CA LYS A 787 -25.37 11.16 20.57
C LYS A 787 -24.58 10.63 19.36
N GLY A 788 -25.04 10.82 18.12
CA GLY A 788 -24.28 10.42 16.91
C GLY A 788 -24.69 11.21 15.68
N PRO A 789 -23.74 11.57 14.78
CA PRO A 789 -24.01 12.50 13.69
C PRO A 789 -24.76 11.89 12.49
N TYR A 790 -24.90 10.56 12.44
CA TYR A 790 -25.44 9.84 11.27
C TYR A 790 -26.47 8.74 11.63
N PRO A 791 -27.33 8.35 10.67
CA PRO A 791 -28.32 7.29 10.89
C PRO A 791 -27.65 5.90 11.06
N PRO A 792 -28.35 4.90 11.63
CA PRO A 792 -27.80 3.56 11.79
C PRO A 792 -27.63 2.82 10.45
N LEU A 793 -26.65 1.91 10.40
CA LEU A 793 -26.38 1.04 9.25
C LEU A 793 -27.52 0.07 8.91
N THR A 794 -28.32 -0.32 9.92
CA THR A 794 -29.48 -1.20 9.78
C THR A 794 -30.76 -0.38 9.99
N ARG A 795 -31.77 -0.52 9.12
CA ARG A 795 -33.05 0.18 9.32
C ARG A 795 -33.94 -0.51 10.34
N GLY A 796 -34.83 0.30 10.93
CA GLY A 796 -35.89 -0.17 11.81
C GLY A 796 -35.39 -0.75 13.13
N LEU A 797 -34.24 -0.26 13.61
CA LEU A 797 -33.78 -0.43 14.98
C LEU A 797 -34.72 0.32 15.95
N VAL A 798 -34.65 -0.01 17.23
CA VAL A 798 -35.40 0.64 18.31
C VAL A 798 -34.48 0.99 19.48
N ARG A 799 -35.01 1.76 20.45
CA ARG A 799 -34.30 2.08 21.69
C ARG A 799 -33.84 0.80 22.40
N GLY A 800 -32.56 0.74 22.75
CA GLY A 800 -31.96 -0.42 23.41
C GLY A 800 -31.29 -1.46 22.51
N ASP A 801 -31.48 -1.38 21.18
CA ASP A 801 -30.74 -2.23 20.21
C ASP A 801 -29.24 -1.94 20.25
N PRO A 802 -28.36 -2.89 19.91
CA PRO A 802 -26.92 -2.62 19.84
C PRO A 802 -26.56 -1.59 18.76
N TYR A 803 -25.43 -0.90 18.92
CA TYR A 803 -24.90 0.02 17.92
C TYR A 803 -24.19 -0.69 16.76
N THR A 804 -23.67 -1.90 17.01
CA THR A 804 -23.12 -2.77 15.97
C THR A 804 -24.21 -3.15 14.94
N PRO A 805 -23.87 -3.34 13.66
CA PRO A 805 -24.84 -3.71 12.64
C PRO A 805 -25.64 -4.95 13.03
N VAL A 806 -26.96 -4.88 12.84
CA VAL A 806 -27.86 -6.02 13.03
C VAL A 806 -28.17 -6.62 11.66
N MET A 807 -27.84 -7.89 11.47
CA MET A 807 -28.17 -8.61 10.23
C MET A 807 -29.68 -8.77 10.14
N ARG A 808 -30.29 -8.10 9.16
CA ARG A 808 -31.73 -8.14 8.92
C ARG A 808 -32.02 -8.68 7.53
N ALA A 809 -32.75 -9.79 7.49
CA ALA A 809 -33.12 -10.54 6.30
C ALA A 809 -34.63 -10.54 6.10
#